data_AF-A0A9Q1L025-F1
#
_entry.id   AF-A0A9Q1L025-F1
#
_cell.length_a   1.000
_cell.length_b   1.000
_cell.length_c   1.000
_cell.angle_alpha   90.00
_cell.angle_beta   90.00
_cell.angle_gamma   90.00
#
_symmetry.space_group_name_H-M   'P 1'
#
loop_
_entity.id
_entity.type
_entity.pdbx_description
1 polymer ?
#
loop_
_entity_poly.entity_id
_entity_poly.type
_entity_poly.pdbx_seq_one_letter_code
_entity_poly.pdbx_strand_id
1 'polypeptide(L)'
;MFVLRVHVNWYCCIHQDSAKYGSQFCTQQAEIANGSFSIQEAFQMLDAAFFAHEKMVNIVREALEFNVPIIEANRKLVAASDGGLQYPPVLVFHADWGVEQAEPATKSFGYPSHPDVQRPDSEEDIAFMSILELGQLIKSKQISSVELTQIFLRRLKRYDPILQAVVTVTEELAYEQAKEADQLLSQGVYVGPLHGIPYALKDIISVPHYKTTWGSGSFKDQVLDIEAWVYKRLKSAGAVLVAKLVTGSLAYDDIWFGGRTRNPWNIEEYAAGSSAGPAAGTSAGMVPFAIGSETCGSITYPASRCGVTALRPTFGTVGRTGVMSISESLDKLGPFCRTAEDCAIILDIIRGKDPDDLSSFDMPLGDPFSVDLTKLTVGYLEDAEKEVVDVLASKGVNIVPFQLNYTIEDAQGILNFTMDVDMLAHFDDWQRAGLDDAYEAQDQWPFELRRARVIPAVDYVQAQRARGRLIREVRKSFTVDAFIGNATDWEKVCMGNLVGMPVMIVPVGFAPLENPPSNDSRRRRTITTGIYAPPQHDHIALALAMAYQSATDHHKQRPPIDDLGPRDSLVDTSSDAYPSRQPSASQPSNHGKLPMLSMSIKIVTNEKQTTRDTVNSKNFNSEACSKRAKYASGSFSLQEAFQMLDAGFFTHEKMADIVKEASEFNVPIFEANRKLVAKSNGGLKYPSALVFHSDWAAKQGESVKKSFVYPSYPDVQRPDNEEDIAFMSVRFLYLFVLICVIALVYVTHQYILTYPIFGYAYDQILELGQLIKSKQISSVELTEIFLRRLKRYNPTLQAVVTVTEELAYKQAKEADKLLSQGVYLGPLHGIPYGLKDIIAVPDYKTTWGSGSFKEQVVDMEAWVYKRLKSAGGVPVAKLVSGSLAYDDIWFGGRTRNPWNIEEYSTGSSAGPAACTSAGMVPFAIASETAGSMTYPAAHCGVTALRPTFGTVGRTGVMSISESLDKLGPFCRTAEDCAIILDIIRGKDPDDLSSSDMPFGDPFSVDISKLTVGYLEDAEKEVVDILVSKGVNMVPFQLNYTVDSAQGILNFTMDVDMLAHFDEWQRAGLDDAFEAQDQWPLELRRARVIPAVDYLQAQRARGRLIQEVRESFTVDAFIGNATDWEKVSVGNLVGMPVMVVPVGFSSIENPPSNDIRRRRTVTTGIYAPPQHDHIALALAMAYQSATNHHKQRPPIDDLGPDDKISHAPSDTYPPRQLRVVKDTHKEMIAYGIIIPTAATRRTCRHSWAQYQETHTIV
;
A
#
# COMPACT_ATOMS: atom_id res chain seq x y z
N MET A 1 -55.12 44.69 3.18
CA MET A 1 -55.95 44.68 1.97
C MET A 1 -55.02 44.43 0.79
N PHE A 2 -55.14 43.26 0.15
CA PHE A 2 -54.71 42.87 -1.22
C PHE A 2 -53.28 43.25 -1.72
N VAL A 3 -52.48 42.43 -2.41
CA VAL A 3 -52.44 41.02 -2.87
C VAL A 3 -51.19 40.94 -3.80
N LEU A 4 -50.36 39.87 -3.69
CA LEU A 4 -49.62 39.08 -4.74
C LEU A 4 -48.84 39.82 -5.89
N ARG A 5 -47.73 39.35 -6.48
CA ARG A 5 -46.75 38.23 -6.35
C ARG A 5 -45.72 38.36 -7.50
N VAL A 6 -44.62 37.60 -7.41
CA VAL A 6 -43.77 36.95 -8.46
C VAL A 6 -42.28 37.38 -8.52
N HIS A 7 -41.43 36.44 -8.04
CA HIS A 7 -40.04 36.01 -8.38
C HIS A 7 -39.05 37.00 -9.00
N VAL A 8 -37.77 37.12 -8.60
CA VAL A 8 -36.71 36.14 -8.24
C VAL A 8 -35.69 36.84 -7.32
N ASN A 9 -35.24 36.21 -6.23
CA ASN A 9 -33.98 36.53 -5.54
C ASN A 9 -33.68 35.45 -4.50
N TRP A 10 -32.43 34.96 -4.46
CA TRP A 10 -31.59 34.79 -3.25
C TRP A 10 -30.27 34.08 -3.63
N TYR A 11 -29.34 34.84 -4.20
CA TYR A 11 -27.90 34.57 -4.20
C TYR A 11 -27.20 35.94 -4.27
N CYS A 12 -26.97 36.56 -3.12
CA CYS A 12 -26.00 37.65 -2.90
C CYS A 12 -26.23 38.24 -1.51
N CYS A 13 -25.58 37.69 -0.47
CA CYS A 13 -25.40 38.37 0.81
C CYS A 13 -24.12 37.89 1.51
N ILE A 14 -22.98 37.89 0.82
CA ILE A 14 -21.64 38.05 1.44
C ILE A 14 -20.77 38.89 0.50
N HIS A 15 -21.06 40.18 0.40
CA HIS A 15 -20.10 41.18 -0.05
C HIS A 15 -20.57 42.56 0.38
N GLN A 16 -20.11 43.00 1.54
CA GLN A 16 -20.04 44.41 1.90
C GLN A 16 -19.06 44.56 3.06
N ASP A 17 -17.76 44.37 2.77
CA ASP A 17 -16.65 44.99 3.51
C ASP A 17 -15.32 44.91 2.71
N SER A 18 -15.40 45.01 1.38
CA SER A 18 -14.24 45.02 0.47
C SER A 18 -14.01 46.39 -0.19
N ALA A 19 -14.37 47.49 0.48
CA ALA A 19 -14.15 48.84 -0.03
C ALA A 19 -12.86 49.48 0.53
N LYS A 20 -11.71 48.82 0.34
CA LYS A 20 -10.36 49.44 0.40
C LYS A 20 -9.20 48.58 -0.13
N TYR A 21 -9.46 47.33 -0.52
CA TYR A 21 -8.48 46.46 -1.23
C TYR A 21 -8.80 46.29 -2.74
N GLY A 22 -9.82 46.99 -3.25
CA GLY A 22 -10.38 46.80 -4.60
C GLY A 22 -9.62 47.45 -5.77
N SER A 23 -8.52 48.17 -5.56
CA SER A 23 -7.80 48.83 -6.66
C SER A 23 -6.53 48.13 -7.13
N GLN A 24 -6.08 47.05 -6.45
CA GLN A 24 -4.99 46.18 -6.93
C GLN A 24 -5.50 44.87 -7.55
N PHE A 25 -6.71 44.42 -7.19
CA PHE A 25 -7.33 43.19 -7.70
C PHE A 25 -8.02 43.34 -9.07
N CYS A 26 -8.57 44.52 -9.40
CA CYS A 26 -9.15 44.76 -10.73
C CYS A 26 -8.10 44.82 -11.85
N THR A 27 -6.83 45.09 -11.52
CA THR A 27 -5.71 45.00 -12.47
C THR A 27 -5.28 43.55 -12.73
N GLN A 28 -5.41 42.64 -11.75
CA GLN A 28 -5.11 41.21 -11.94
C GLN A 28 -6.14 40.49 -12.83
N GLN A 29 -7.43 40.81 -12.72
CA GLN A 29 -8.45 40.22 -13.60
C GLN A 29 -8.34 40.67 -15.07
N ALA A 30 -7.77 41.85 -15.33
CA ALA A 30 -7.50 42.32 -16.70
C ALA A 30 -6.21 41.73 -17.32
N GLU A 31 -5.26 41.29 -16.49
CA GLU A 31 -4.03 40.63 -16.95
C GLU A 31 -4.24 39.13 -17.24
N ILE A 32 -5.16 38.46 -16.52
CA ILE A 32 -5.57 37.06 -16.79
C ILE A 32 -6.17 36.90 -18.20
N ALA A 33 -6.78 37.94 -18.76
CA ALA A 33 -7.34 37.95 -20.11
C ALA A 33 -6.29 38.14 -21.24
N ASN A 34 -5.04 38.47 -20.92
CA ASN A 34 -3.97 38.78 -21.89
C ASN A 34 -2.86 37.71 -22.00
N GLY A 35 -3.13 36.46 -21.60
CA GLY A 35 -2.49 35.29 -22.23
C GLY A 35 -0.96 35.16 -22.11
N SER A 36 -0.35 35.53 -20.98
CA SER A 36 1.02 35.11 -20.66
C SER A 36 1.11 34.54 -19.24
N PHE A 37 1.01 33.22 -19.13
CA PHE A 37 1.33 32.47 -17.92
C PHE A 37 2.81 32.07 -17.97
N SER A 38 3.50 32.19 -16.85
CA SER A 38 4.92 31.90 -16.72
C SER A 38 5.17 30.46 -16.22
N ILE A 39 6.34 29.90 -16.57
CA ILE A 39 6.85 28.64 -15.99
C ILE A 39 6.91 28.69 -14.46
N GLN A 40 7.10 29.87 -13.87
CA GLN A 40 7.20 30.08 -12.43
C GLN A 40 5.85 29.83 -11.73
N GLU A 41 4.75 30.32 -12.30
CA GLU A 41 3.39 30.06 -11.80
C GLU A 41 3.05 28.57 -11.91
N ALA A 42 3.54 27.89 -12.94
CA ALA A 42 3.36 26.45 -13.07
C ALA A 42 4.08 25.66 -11.97
N PHE A 43 5.31 26.04 -11.64
CA PHE A 43 6.05 25.42 -10.54
C PHE A 43 5.49 25.81 -9.17
N GLN A 44 4.85 26.97 -9.04
CA GLN A 44 4.19 27.39 -7.80
C GLN A 44 3.04 26.45 -7.42
N MET A 45 2.24 25.98 -8.39
CA MET A 45 1.14 25.05 -8.12
C MET A 45 1.62 23.66 -7.64
N LEU A 46 2.89 23.32 -7.93
CA LEU A 46 3.56 22.09 -7.51
C LEU A 46 4.38 22.27 -6.22
N ASP A 47 4.30 23.44 -5.56
CA ASP A 47 5.19 23.85 -4.46
C ASP A 47 6.69 23.62 -4.80
N ALA A 48 7.05 23.98 -6.04
CA ALA A 48 8.37 23.80 -6.66
C ALA A 48 8.99 25.13 -7.14
N ALA A 49 8.39 26.28 -6.79
CA ALA A 49 8.86 27.61 -7.20
C ALA A 49 10.21 28.03 -6.57
N PHE A 50 10.79 27.21 -5.70
CA PHE A 50 12.10 27.46 -5.07
C PHE A 50 13.28 27.22 -6.02
N PHE A 51 13.07 26.61 -7.19
CA PHE A 51 14.12 26.51 -8.21
C PHE A 51 14.41 27.85 -8.87
N ALA A 52 15.68 28.06 -9.25
CA ALA A 52 16.03 29.17 -10.14
C ALA A 52 15.41 28.95 -11.53
N HIS A 53 15.11 30.05 -12.24
CA HIS A 53 14.46 30.00 -13.56
C HIS A 53 15.17 29.08 -14.56
N GLU A 54 16.51 29.12 -14.63
CA GLU A 54 17.31 28.25 -15.50
C GLU A 54 17.11 26.76 -15.19
N LYS A 55 16.99 26.40 -13.92
CA LYS A 55 16.72 25.02 -13.50
C LYS A 55 15.30 24.59 -13.89
N MET A 56 14.31 25.45 -13.72
CA MET A 56 12.93 25.16 -14.14
C MET A 56 12.88 24.82 -15.64
N VAL A 57 13.59 25.58 -16.47
CA VAL A 57 13.71 25.32 -17.92
C VAL A 57 14.34 23.96 -18.21
N ASN A 58 15.42 23.60 -17.51
CA ASN A 58 16.05 22.29 -17.67
C ASN A 58 15.12 21.14 -17.24
N ILE A 59 14.40 21.30 -16.12
CA ILE A 59 13.42 20.33 -15.63
C ILE A 59 12.34 20.06 -16.68
N VAL A 60 11.76 21.10 -17.29
CA VAL A 60 10.75 20.94 -18.36
C VAL A 60 11.32 20.15 -19.52
N ARG A 61 12.51 20.53 -20.01
CA ARG A 61 13.17 19.84 -21.13
C ARG A 61 13.37 18.35 -20.83
N GLU A 62 13.87 18.04 -19.65
CA GLU A 62 14.19 16.67 -19.23
C GLU A 62 12.95 15.83 -18.95
N ALA A 63 11.91 16.42 -18.35
CA ALA A 63 10.63 15.73 -18.17
C ALA A 63 10.03 15.32 -19.52
N LEU A 64 10.09 16.18 -20.54
CA LEU A 64 9.64 15.86 -21.90
C LEU A 64 10.49 14.76 -22.57
N GLU A 65 11.79 14.69 -22.26
CA GLU A 65 12.70 13.72 -22.87
C GLU A 65 12.64 12.34 -22.19
N PHE A 66 12.47 12.29 -20.87
CA PHE A 66 12.60 11.05 -20.09
C PHE A 66 11.31 10.61 -19.39
N ASN A 67 10.52 11.53 -18.83
CA ASN A 67 9.33 11.15 -18.05
C ASN A 67 8.13 10.89 -18.97
N VAL A 68 7.85 11.77 -19.94
CA VAL A 68 6.68 11.65 -20.82
C VAL A 68 6.66 10.34 -21.61
N PRO A 69 7.76 9.86 -22.23
CA PRO A 69 7.72 8.61 -22.97
C PRO A 69 7.33 7.39 -22.12
N ILE A 70 7.86 7.27 -20.91
CA ILE A 70 7.52 6.15 -20.02
C ILE A 70 6.11 6.30 -19.42
N ILE A 71 5.63 7.54 -19.20
CA ILE A 71 4.24 7.82 -18.84
C ILE A 71 3.29 7.32 -19.92
N GLU A 72 3.53 7.68 -21.18
CA GLU A 72 2.73 7.24 -22.32
C GLU A 72 2.75 5.71 -22.47
N ALA A 73 3.93 5.08 -22.30
CA ALA A 73 4.07 3.63 -22.35
C ALA A 73 3.26 2.92 -21.24
N ASN A 74 3.36 3.39 -19.98
CA ASN A 74 2.61 2.83 -18.86
C ASN A 74 1.10 3.01 -19.05
N ARG A 75 0.64 4.20 -19.45
CA ARG A 75 -0.78 4.46 -19.72
C ARG A 75 -1.32 3.53 -20.81
N LYS A 76 -0.60 3.35 -21.91
CA LYS A 76 -1.00 2.41 -22.98
C LYS A 76 -1.15 0.97 -22.48
N LEU A 77 -0.41 0.58 -21.45
CA LEU A 77 -0.45 -0.77 -20.87
C LEU A 77 -1.61 -0.98 -19.89
N VAL A 78 -2.00 0.05 -19.12
CA VAL A 78 -2.88 -0.11 -17.94
C VAL A 78 -4.02 0.89 -17.81
N ALA A 79 -3.97 2.05 -18.48
CA ALA A 79 -5.07 3.01 -18.50
C ALA A 79 -6.13 2.50 -19.49
N ALA A 80 -7.27 2.06 -18.96
CA ALA A 80 -8.38 1.53 -19.75
C ALA A 80 -9.65 2.32 -19.48
N SER A 81 -10.56 2.35 -20.47
CA SER A 81 -11.84 3.06 -20.37
C SER A 81 -12.82 2.45 -19.36
N ASP A 82 -12.56 1.22 -18.92
CA ASP A 82 -13.29 0.53 -17.86
C ASP A 82 -12.76 0.83 -16.46
N GLY A 83 -11.83 1.79 -16.33
CA GLY A 83 -11.22 2.16 -15.05
C GLY A 83 -10.02 1.32 -14.64
N GLY A 84 -9.59 0.35 -15.47
CA GLY A 84 -8.45 -0.50 -15.17
C GLY A 84 -8.74 -1.60 -14.14
N LEU A 85 -10.01 -2.04 -14.02
CA LEU A 85 -10.48 -3.01 -13.00
C LEU A 85 -9.70 -4.34 -12.96
N GLN A 86 -8.95 -4.65 -14.02
CA GLN A 86 -8.18 -5.89 -14.15
C GLN A 86 -6.76 -5.80 -13.53
N TYR A 87 -6.26 -4.58 -13.29
CA TYR A 87 -4.88 -4.32 -12.85
C TYR A 87 -4.87 -3.21 -11.79
N PRO A 88 -5.27 -3.49 -10.53
CA PRO A 88 -5.15 -2.55 -9.44
C PRO A 88 -3.67 -2.14 -9.22
N PRO A 89 -3.39 -0.92 -8.75
CA PRO A 89 -2.03 -0.43 -8.52
C PRO A 89 -1.38 -1.18 -7.36
N VAL A 90 -0.10 -1.52 -7.53
CA VAL A 90 0.73 -2.11 -6.46
C VAL A 90 1.38 -1.01 -5.66
N LEU A 91 0.59 -0.24 -4.90
CA LEU A 91 1.14 0.84 -4.09
C LEU A 91 2.08 0.27 -3.00
N VAL A 92 1.80 -0.92 -2.46
CA VAL A 92 2.74 -1.71 -1.65
C VAL A 92 2.89 -3.05 -2.29
N PHE A 93 4.16 -3.39 -2.37
CA PHE A 93 4.59 -4.59 -3.00
C PHE A 93 4.71 -5.72 -1.96
N HIS A 94 3.78 -6.68 -2.03
CA HIS A 94 3.92 -7.97 -1.38
C HIS A 94 4.42 -8.96 -2.41
N ALA A 95 5.58 -9.56 -2.15
CA ALA A 95 6.16 -10.54 -3.06
C ALA A 95 5.42 -11.89 -3.05
N ASP A 96 4.37 -12.06 -2.25
CA ASP A 96 3.60 -13.31 -2.20
C ASP A 96 2.82 -13.57 -3.50
N TRP A 97 3.08 -14.71 -4.13
CA TRP A 97 2.39 -15.15 -5.34
C TRP A 97 1.18 -16.06 -5.06
N GLY A 98 0.91 -16.41 -3.80
CA GLY A 98 -0.24 -17.21 -3.39
C GLY A 98 -0.11 -18.71 -3.70
N VAL A 99 1.12 -19.23 -3.80
CA VAL A 99 1.38 -20.68 -3.93
C VAL A 99 1.06 -21.34 -2.58
N GLU A 100 0.36 -22.48 -2.59
CA GLU A 100 0.10 -23.26 -1.37
C GLU A 100 1.39 -23.43 -0.57
N GLN A 101 1.37 -23.03 0.71
CA GLN A 101 2.53 -23.15 1.59
C GLN A 101 3.00 -24.61 1.60
N ALA A 102 4.14 -24.86 0.95
CA ALA A 102 4.77 -26.16 0.94
C ALA A 102 5.53 -26.38 2.26
N GLU A 103 5.17 -27.46 2.96
CA GLU A 103 5.78 -27.99 4.20
C GLU A 103 5.78 -27.02 5.41
N PRO A 104 5.65 -27.54 6.65
CA PRO A 104 5.63 -26.70 7.84
C PRO A 104 6.93 -25.90 7.98
N ALA A 105 6.77 -24.60 8.21
CA ALA A 105 7.87 -23.67 8.45
C ALA A 105 8.82 -24.19 9.55
N THR A 106 10.11 -24.29 9.25
CA THR A 106 11.12 -24.55 10.27
C THR A 106 11.45 -23.24 10.99
N LYS A 107 11.46 -23.26 12.34
CA LYS A 107 11.87 -22.08 13.13
C LYS A 107 13.35 -21.71 12.92
N SER A 108 14.16 -22.68 12.50
CA SER A 108 15.59 -22.57 12.17
C SER A 108 15.98 -23.70 11.23
N PHE A 109 16.97 -23.48 10.36
CA PHE A 109 17.46 -24.53 9.46
C PHE A 109 18.32 -25.58 10.17
N GLY A 110 18.35 -26.80 9.65
CA GLY A 110 19.17 -27.89 10.17
C GLY A 110 20.60 -27.84 9.66
N TYR A 111 21.41 -26.90 10.17
CA TYR A 111 22.80 -26.73 9.71
C TYR A 111 23.62 -28.02 9.81
N PRO A 112 24.46 -28.36 8.81
CA PRO A 112 25.35 -29.51 8.90
C PRO A 112 26.42 -29.31 9.97
N SER A 113 26.92 -30.41 10.54
CA SER A 113 27.98 -30.40 11.54
C SER A 113 29.32 -30.79 10.94
N HIS A 114 30.38 -30.05 11.27
CA HIS A 114 31.75 -30.35 10.84
C HIS A 114 32.66 -30.64 12.05
N PRO A 115 32.44 -31.72 12.81
CA PRO A 115 33.14 -31.95 14.09
C PRO A 115 34.66 -32.09 13.95
N ASP A 116 35.13 -32.53 12.78
CA ASP A 116 36.54 -32.88 12.53
C ASP A 116 37.41 -31.68 12.07
N VAL A 117 36.85 -30.48 11.95
CA VAL A 117 37.58 -29.29 11.50
C VAL A 117 38.74 -28.99 12.45
N GLN A 118 39.95 -28.93 11.89
CA GLN A 118 41.17 -28.57 12.59
C GLN A 118 41.61 -27.17 12.20
N ARG A 119 42.20 -26.45 13.14
CA ARG A 119 42.80 -25.14 12.90
C ARG A 119 43.94 -25.26 11.86
N PRO A 120 43.88 -24.53 10.74
CA PRO A 120 45.00 -24.43 9.81
C PRO A 120 46.21 -23.71 10.43
N ASP A 121 47.41 -23.99 9.93
CA ASP A 121 48.66 -23.36 10.39
C ASP A 121 48.76 -21.87 9.99
N SER A 122 48.10 -21.47 8.91
CA SER A 122 48.18 -20.13 8.32
C SER A 122 46.95 -19.28 8.60
N GLU A 123 47.14 -18.04 9.02
CA GLU A 123 46.05 -17.04 9.13
C GLU A 123 45.39 -16.76 7.77
N GLU A 124 46.14 -16.90 6.67
CA GLU A 124 45.58 -16.78 5.32
C GLU A 124 44.57 -17.89 5.03
N ASP A 125 44.77 -19.10 5.56
CA ASP A 125 43.81 -20.19 5.36
C ASP A 125 42.59 -20.02 6.25
N ILE A 126 42.78 -19.58 7.50
CA ILE A 126 41.68 -19.24 8.41
C ILE A 126 40.73 -18.20 7.80
N ALA A 127 41.28 -17.19 7.12
CA ALA A 127 40.49 -16.10 6.53
C ALA A 127 39.52 -16.53 5.42
N PHE A 128 39.69 -17.72 4.84
CA PHE A 128 38.84 -18.25 3.76
C PHE A 128 38.07 -19.52 4.18
N MET A 129 38.06 -19.87 5.47
CA MET A 129 37.19 -20.92 6.00
C MET A 129 35.71 -20.49 5.98
N SER A 130 34.80 -21.46 5.88
CA SER A 130 33.36 -21.19 5.94
C SER A 130 32.92 -20.78 7.35
N ILE A 131 31.71 -20.22 7.48
CA ILE A 131 31.16 -19.81 8.78
C ILE A 131 31.04 -21.01 9.73
N LEU A 132 30.62 -22.18 9.23
CA LEU A 132 30.51 -23.38 10.05
C LEU A 132 31.87 -23.90 10.51
N GLU A 133 32.88 -23.84 9.64
CA GLU A 133 34.25 -24.21 9.99
C GLU A 133 34.83 -23.27 11.06
N LEU A 134 34.68 -21.96 10.89
CA LEU A 134 35.11 -20.95 11.88
C LEU A 134 34.36 -21.10 13.21
N GLY A 135 33.03 -21.29 13.15
CA GLY A 135 32.19 -21.51 14.33
C GLY A 135 32.60 -22.77 15.08
N GLN A 136 32.97 -23.84 14.36
CA GLN A 136 33.50 -25.06 14.97
C GLN A 136 34.86 -24.82 15.65
N LEU A 137 35.77 -24.04 15.05
CA LEU A 137 37.05 -23.71 15.70
C LEU A 137 36.84 -22.97 17.03
N ILE A 138 35.88 -22.03 17.07
CA ILE A 138 35.49 -21.32 18.30
C ILE A 138 34.87 -22.29 19.30
N LYS A 139 33.86 -23.05 18.89
CA LYS A 139 33.12 -24.00 19.74
C LYS A 139 34.03 -25.05 20.38
N SER A 140 35.01 -25.54 19.63
CA SER A 140 36.03 -26.49 20.09
C SER A 140 37.22 -25.83 20.81
N LYS A 141 37.21 -24.50 20.95
CA LYS A 141 38.25 -23.68 21.62
C LYS A 141 39.63 -23.82 20.98
N GLN A 142 39.69 -24.12 19.68
CA GLN A 142 40.92 -24.12 18.88
C GLN A 142 41.37 -22.69 18.52
N ILE A 143 40.42 -21.75 18.48
CA ILE A 143 40.65 -20.31 18.36
C ILE A 143 39.66 -19.58 19.27
N SER A 144 40.07 -18.47 19.87
CA SER A 144 39.15 -17.59 20.60
C SER A 144 38.48 -16.60 19.64
N SER A 145 37.32 -16.06 20.01
CA SER A 145 36.68 -14.99 19.24
C SER A 145 37.60 -13.78 19.16
N VAL A 146 38.26 -13.39 20.26
CA VAL A 146 39.23 -12.28 20.25
C VAL A 146 40.37 -12.52 19.27
N GLU A 147 40.95 -13.72 19.24
CA GLU A 147 42.02 -14.06 18.30
C GLU A 147 41.54 -14.03 16.84
N LEU A 148 40.35 -14.57 16.55
CA LEU A 148 39.76 -14.53 15.22
C LEU A 148 39.48 -13.08 14.76
N THR A 149 38.91 -12.26 15.64
CA THR A 149 38.70 -10.82 15.40
C THR A 149 40.01 -10.10 15.10
N GLN A 150 41.09 -10.42 15.81
CA GLN A 150 42.41 -9.83 15.55
C GLN A 150 42.95 -10.19 14.16
N ILE A 151 42.74 -11.41 13.68
CA ILE A 151 43.12 -11.82 12.32
C ILE A 151 42.43 -10.92 11.30
N PHE A 152 41.11 -10.78 11.36
CA PHE A 152 40.36 -9.98 10.39
C PHE A 152 40.64 -8.48 10.50
N LEU A 153 40.84 -7.93 11.70
CA LEU A 153 41.28 -6.53 11.87
C LEU A 153 42.65 -6.26 11.23
N ARG A 154 43.61 -7.19 11.33
CA ARG A 154 44.90 -7.09 10.63
C ARG A 154 44.73 -7.10 9.12
N ARG A 155 43.87 -7.99 8.60
CA ARG A 155 43.58 -8.08 7.16
C ARG A 155 42.91 -6.82 6.62
N LEU A 156 41.93 -6.28 7.34
CA LEU A 156 41.30 -5.00 7.02
C LEU A 156 42.35 -3.89 6.86
N LYS A 157 43.25 -3.74 7.85
CA LYS A 157 44.33 -2.74 7.83
C LYS A 157 45.34 -2.98 6.70
N ARG A 158 45.62 -4.24 6.35
CA ARG A 158 46.58 -4.61 5.29
C ARG A 158 46.06 -4.31 3.88
N TYR A 159 44.80 -4.67 3.60
CA TYR A 159 44.27 -4.67 2.22
C TYR A 159 43.44 -3.45 1.86
N ASP A 160 42.87 -2.74 2.84
CA ASP A 160 42.07 -1.54 2.57
C ASP A 160 42.84 -0.42 1.85
N PRO A 161 44.13 -0.13 2.14
CA PRO A 161 44.87 0.88 1.37
C PRO A 161 44.95 0.59 -0.14
N ILE A 162 44.83 -0.67 -0.54
CA ILE A 162 44.77 -1.09 -1.95
C ILE A 162 43.34 -1.04 -2.45
N LEU A 163 42.40 -1.69 -1.74
CA LEU A 163 41.04 -1.91 -2.25
C LEU A 163 40.11 -0.71 -2.07
N GLN A 164 40.36 0.14 -1.08
CA GLN A 164 39.50 1.26 -0.68
C GLN A 164 38.06 0.76 -0.43
N ALA A 165 37.92 -0.24 0.42
CA ALA A 165 36.69 -0.98 0.68
C ALA A 165 36.07 -0.68 2.06
N VAL A 166 36.79 0.02 2.95
CA VAL A 166 36.38 0.29 4.34
C VAL A 166 36.14 1.79 4.56
N VAL A 167 35.00 2.11 5.19
CA VAL A 167 34.68 3.48 5.65
C VAL A 167 35.13 3.68 7.09
N THR A 168 34.86 2.71 7.96
CA THR A 168 35.17 2.79 9.39
C THR A 168 35.48 1.40 9.93
N VAL A 169 36.61 1.26 10.61
CA VAL A 169 36.92 0.05 11.40
C VAL A 169 36.32 0.22 12.80
N THR A 170 35.59 -0.77 13.28
CA THR A 170 34.89 -0.72 14.59
C THR A 170 35.71 -1.42 15.67
N GLU A 171 37.01 -1.13 15.75
CA GLU A 171 37.99 -1.91 16.54
C GLU A 171 37.60 -2.05 18.03
N GLU A 172 37.16 -0.97 18.67
CA GLU A 172 36.74 -0.99 20.08
C GLU A 172 35.53 -1.90 20.31
N LEU A 173 34.45 -1.72 19.54
CA LEU A 173 33.25 -2.56 19.58
C LEU A 173 33.57 -4.02 19.22
N ALA A 174 34.45 -4.25 18.25
CA ALA A 174 34.85 -5.59 17.84
C ALA A 174 35.51 -6.35 19.00
N TYR A 175 36.42 -5.70 19.74
CA TYR A 175 37.03 -6.32 20.91
C TYR A 175 36.04 -6.53 22.06
N GLU A 176 35.10 -5.61 22.26
CA GLU A 176 34.04 -5.75 23.27
C GLU A 176 33.17 -6.97 22.98
N GLN A 177 32.61 -7.05 21.76
CA GLN A 177 31.73 -8.16 21.34
C GLN A 177 32.48 -9.50 21.32
N ALA A 178 33.74 -9.52 20.88
CA ALA A 178 34.55 -10.75 20.87
C ALA A 178 34.83 -11.27 22.29
N LYS A 179 35.15 -10.37 23.24
CA LYS A 179 35.32 -10.74 24.65
C LYS A 179 34.03 -11.24 25.28
N GLU A 180 32.89 -10.62 24.94
CA GLU A 180 31.57 -11.07 25.38
C GLU A 180 31.28 -12.50 24.87
N ALA A 181 31.54 -12.77 23.58
CA ALA A 181 31.40 -14.10 23.02
C ALA A 181 32.29 -15.13 23.74
N ASP A 182 33.59 -14.84 23.92
CA ASP A 182 34.50 -15.72 24.66
C ASP A 182 34.04 -15.94 26.12
N GLN A 183 33.51 -14.91 26.78
CA GLN A 183 32.97 -15.01 28.14
C GLN A 183 31.74 -15.91 28.19
N LEU A 184 30.78 -15.73 27.28
CA LEU A 184 29.60 -16.61 27.16
C LEU A 184 30.01 -18.06 26.91
N LEU A 185 30.95 -18.29 25.99
CA LEU A 185 31.48 -19.63 25.71
C LEU A 185 32.17 -20.25 26.93
N SER A 186 32.90 -19.45 27.70
CA SER A 186 33.54 -19.91 28.96
C SER A 186 32.52 -20.35 30.01
N GLN A 187 31.31 -19.79 29.97
CA GLN A 187 30.16 -20.16 30.81
C GLN A 187 29.36 -21.34 30.25
N GLY A 188 29.77 -21.90 29.11
CA GLY A 188 29.08 -23.01 28.43
C GLY A 188 27.92 -22.55 27.54
N VAL A 189 27.79 -21.26 27.26
CA VAL A 189 26.74 -20.69 26.41
C VAL A 189 27.28 -20.48 25.00
N TYR A 190 26.91 -21.37 24.07
CA TYR A 190 27.16 -21.23 22.64
C TYR A 190 25.85 -20.89 21.93
N VAL A 191 25.75 -19.70 21.34
CA VAL A 191 24.46 -19.17 20.83
C VAL A 191 24.16 -19.55 19.38
N GLY A 192 25.10 -20.22 18.69
CA GLY A 192 24.92 -20.69 17.31
C GLY A 192 26.15 -20.44 16.43
N PRO A 193 26.05 -20.72 15.12
CA PRO A 193 27.18 -20.65 14.19
C PRO A 193 27.89 -19.29 14.08
N LEU A 194 27.20 -18.18 14.35
CA LEU A 194 27.80 -16.84 14.32
C LEU A 194 28.45 -16.41 15.62
N HIS A 195 28.43 -17.26 16.66
CA HIS A 195 29.00 -16.93 17.95
C HIS A 195 30.50 -16.60 17.82
N GLY A 196 30.84 -15.33 18.03
CA GLY A 196 32.20 -14.81 17.95
C GLY A 196 32.75 -14.61 16.54
N ILE A 197 31.93 -14.74 15.49
CA ILE A 197 32.36 -14.63 14.08
C ILE A 197 32.43 -13.16 13.64
N PRO A 198 33.57 -12.68 13.11
CA PRO A 198 33.71 -11.34 12.56
C PRO A 198 32.84 -11.12 11.32
N TYR A 199 32.29 -9.91 11.16
CA TYR A 199 31.53 -9.51 9.97
C TYR A 199 31.59 -8.01 9.74
N ALA A 200 31.10 -7.57 8.58
CA ALA A 200 30.97 -6.15 8.28
C ALA A 200 29.61 -5.78 7.65
N LEU A 201 29.28 -4.49 7.73
CA LEU A 201 28.03 -3.92 7.24
C LEU A 201 28.29 -2.86 6.19
N LYS A 202 27.53 -2.84 5.09
CA LYS A 202 27.51 -1.70 4.16
C LYS A 202 27.19 -0.40 4.91
N ASP A 203 27.84 0.69 4.52
CA ASP A 203 27.77 2.01 5.15
C ASP A 203 26.46 2.79 4.87
N ILE A 204 25.36 2.07 4.83
CA ILE A 204 23.99 2.59 4.87
C ILE A 204 23.17 2.04 6.03
N ILE A 205 23.71 1.04 6.72
CA ILE A 205 23.07 0.34 7.84
C ILE A 205 23.48 1.06 9.12
N SER A 206 22.54 1.62 9.88
CA SER A 206 22.87 2.37 11.09
C SER A 206 23.41 1.50 12.22
N VAL A 207 24.47 1.97 12.88
CA VAL A 207 25.02 1.38 14.11
C VAL A 207 25.25 2.53 15.10
N PRO A 208 24.68 2.51 16.31
CA PRO A 208 24.82 3.60 17.28
C PRO A 208 26.29 3.93 17.56
N HIS A 209 26.59 5.22 17.72
CA HIS A 209 27.92 5.78 17.97
C HIS A 209 28.95 5.64 16.83
N TYR A 210 28.67 4.86 15.79
CA TYR A 210 29.54 4.71 14.62
C TYR A 210 29.03 5.51 13.44
N LYS A 211 29.95 5.91 12.56
CA LYS A 211 29.61 6.65 11.35
C LYS A 211 28.72 5.81 10.44
N THR A 212 27.70 6.46 9.88
CA THR A 212 26.83 5.92 8.83
C THR A 212 26.71 7.01 7.77
N THR A 213 27.65 6.99 6.83
CA THR A 213 27.93 8.17 5.98
C THR A 213 27.27 8.10 4.61
N TRP A 214 26.68 6.96 4.28
CA TRP A 214 26.04 6.69 2.99
C TRP A 214 26.99 6.87 1.81
N GLY A 215 28.31 6.78 2.03
CA GLY A 215 29.31 7.02 0.99
C GLY A 215 29.33 8.45 0.42
N SER A 216 28.56 9.38 0.98
CA SER A 216 28.46 10.76 0.51
C SER A 216 29.28 11.71 1.39
N GLY A 217 29.96 12.65 0.75
CA GLY A 217 30.71 13.74 1.37
C GLY A 217 29.82 14.64 2.22
N SER A 218 28.57 14.86 1.79
CA SER A 218 27.57 15.63 2.54
C SER A 218 27.23 15.00 3.90
N PHE A 219 27.36 13.68 4.03
CA PHE A 219 27.04 12.91 5.25
C PHE A 219 28.27 12.24 5.87
N LYS A 220 29.49 12.66 5.49
CA LYS A 220 30.77 12.03 5.87
C LYS A 220 30.99 11.87 7.37
N ASP A 221 30.43 12.78 8.18
CA ASP A 221 30.57 12.78 9.64
C ASP A 221 29.27 12.42 10.37
N GLN A 222 28.26 11.93 9.63
CA GLN A 222 26.97 11.53 10.18
C GLN A 222 27.12 10.33 11.11
N VAL A 223 26.57 10.48 12.32
CA VAL A 223 26.36 9.41 13.30
C VAL A 223 24.88 9.37 13.64
N LEU A 224 24.27 8.21 13.51
CA LEU A 224 22.85 7.99 13.76
C LEU A 224 22.69 7.18 15.04
N ASP A 225 21.93 7.70 15.99
CA ASP A 225 21.57 6.98 17.22
C ASP A 225 20.36 6.06 16.97
N ILE A 226 20.53 5.15 16.01
CA ILE A 226 19.51 4.19 15.56
C ILE A 226 20.17 2.82 15.45
N GLU A 227 19.64 1.83 16.17
CA GLU A 227 20.08 0.44 16.04
C GLU A 227 19.31 -0.23 14.89
N ALA A 228 19.99 -0.53 13.77
CA ALA A 228 19.33 -1.16 12.62
C ALA A 228 18.87 -2.60 12.93
N TRP A 229 17.75 -3.02 12.35
CA TRP A 229 17.16 -4.35 12.57
C TRP A 229 18.15 -5.49 12.30
N VAL A 230 18.81 -5.46 11.13
CA VAL A 230 19.80 -6.47 10.74
C VAL A 230 21.00 -6.52 11.69
N TYR A 231 21.45 -5.35 12.19
CA TYR A 231 22.54 -5.28 13.16
C TYR A 231 22.14 -5.88 14.50
N LYS A 232 20.93 -5.56 14.99
CA LYS A 232 20.37 -6.12 16.22
C LYS A 232 20.29 -7.65 16.17
N ARG A 233 19.86 -8.23 15.04
CA ARG A 233 19.78 -9.69 14.86
C ARG A 233 21.17 -10.35 14.84
N LEU A 234 22.12 -9.78 14.10
CA LEU A 234 23.50 -10.30 14.05
C LEU A 234 24.21 -10.21 15.41
N LYS A 235 24.05 -9.09 16.13
CA LYS A 235 24.54 -8.92 17.50
C LYS A 235 23.94 -9.95 18.45
N SER A 236 22.62 -10.20 18.36
CA SER A 236 21.92 -11.21 19.18
C SER A 236 22.39 -12.64 18.88
N ALA A 237 22.86 -12.90 17.65
CA ALA A 237 23.47 -14.18 17.26
C ALA A 237 24.96 -14.31 17.68
N GLY A 238 25.49 -13.33 18.42
CA GLY A 238 26.87 -13.32 18.90
C GLY A 238 27.92 -12.93 17.86
N ALA A 239 27.52 -12.39 16.70
CA ALA A 239 28.45 -11.97 15.66
C ALA A 239 29.21 -10.68 16.07
N VAL A 240 30.44 -10.54 15.60
CA VAL A 240 31.36 -9.44 15.97
C VAL A 240 31.52 -8.46 14.81
N LEU A 241 31.04 -7.23 14.95
CA LEU A 241 31.16 -6.19 13.92
C LEU A 241 32.59 -5.65 13.90
N VAL A 242 33.30 -5.83 12.79
CA VAL A 242 34.69 -5.33 12.62
C VAL A 242 34.82 -4.11 11.71
N ALA A 243 33.85 -3.86 10.82
CA ALA A 243 33.90 -2.72 9.92
C ALA A 243 32.54 -2.28 9.35
N LYS A 244 32.50 -1.01 8.94
CA LYS A 244 31.57 -0.41 7.99
C LYS A 244 32.24 -0.37 6.62
N LEU A 245 31.66 -1.02 5.61
CA LEU A 245 32.22 -1.14 4.26
C LEU A 245 31.60 -0.15 3.29
N VAL A 246 32.39 0.23 2.30
CA VAL A 246 32.06 1.25 1.30
C VAL A 246 30.77 0.92 0.57
N THR A 247 29.96 1.96 0.41
CA THR A 247 28.85 2.04 -0.52
C THR A 247 29.16 3.12 -1.56
N GLY A 248 28.64 2.97 -2.79
CA GLY A 248 28.46 4.14 -3.66
C GLY A 248 27.64 5.22 -2.95
N SER A 249 27.91 6.47 -3.26
CA SER A 249 27.28 7.64 -2.65
C SER A 249 25.77 7.53 -2.75
N LEU A 250 25.09 7.60 -1.60
CA LEU A 250 23.65 7.44 -1.44
C LEU A 250 23.13 6.13 -2.07
N ALA A 251 23.95 5.08 -1.97
CA ALA A 251 23.71 3.75 -2.54
C ALA A 251 23.51 3.73 -4.07
N TYR A 252 24.04 4.72 -4.79
CA TYR A 252 23.94 4.82 -6.25
C TYR A 252 25.32 4.74 -6.92
N ASP A 253 25.48 3.85 -7.91
CA ASP A 253 26.74 3.53 -8.60
C ASP A 253 27.91 3.16 -7.64
N ASP A 254 29.18 3.24 -8.07
CA ASP A 254 30.37 2.81 -7.33
C ASP A 254 31.28 3.94 -6.79
N ILE A 255 30.88 5.21 -7.01
CA ILE A 255 31.63 6.40 -6.59
C ILE A 255 31.25 6.82 -5.18
N TRP A 256 32.22 7.04 -4.31
CA TRP A 256 32.03 7.54 -2.94
C TRP A 256 33.03 8.64 -2.60
N PHE A 257 32.84 9.38 -1.51
CA PHE A 257 33.74 10.50 -1.15
C PHE A 257 35.21 10.10 -0.96
N GLY A 258 35.49 8.81 -0.78
CA GLY A 258 36.84 8.25 -0.66
C GLY A 258 37.47 7.77 -1.97
N GLY A 259 36.75 7.82 -3.10
CA GLY A 259 37.22 7.36 -4.41
C GLY A 259 36.31 6.30 -5.02
N ARG A 260 36.89 5.17 -5.44
CA ARG A 260 36.16 4.00 -5.98
C ARG A 260 36.83 2.72 -5.50
N THR A 261 36.04 1.77 -5.02
CA THR A 261 36.55 0.49 -4.52
C THR A 261 37.09 -0.36 -5.68
N ARG A 262 38.30 -0.90 -5.52
CA ARG A 262 38.97 -1.73 -6.52
C ARG A 262 38.54 -3.20 -6.42
N ASN A 263 38.61 -3.89 -7.55
CA ASN A 263 38.28 -5.31 -7.64
C ASN A 263 39.47 -6.18 -7.17
N PRO A 264 39.28 -7.10 -6.21
CA PRO A 264 40.35 -7.99 -5.74
C PRO A 264 40.94 -8.91 -6.81
N TRP A 265 40.17 -9.30 -7.84
CA TRP A 265 40.65 -10.15 -8.94
C TRP A 265 41.49 -9.39 -9.97
N ASN A 266 41.30 -8.07 -10.05
CA ASN A 266 42.05 -7.16 -10.89
C ASN A 266 41.99 -5.74 -10.33
N ILE A 267 43.04 -5.32 -9.61
CA ILE A 267 43.08 -4.02 -8.93
C ILE A 267 43.15 -2.81 -9.88
N GLU A 268 43.28 -3.01 -11.19
CA GLU A 268 43.13 -1.94 -12.19
C GLU A 268 41.66 -1.68 -12.55
N GLU A 269 40.75 -2.56 -12.13
CA GLU A 269 39.31 -2.44 -12.31
C GLU A 269 38.62 -2.11 -10.98
N TYR A 270 37.38 -1.62 -11.07
CA TYR A 270 36.54 -1.32 -9.93
C TYR A 270 35.58 -2.47 -9.61
N ALA A 271 35.12 -2.50 -8.36
CA ALA A 271 34.27 -3.56 -7.81
C ALA A 271 32.81 -3.51 -8.28
N ALA A 272 32.41 -2.49 -9.04
CA ALA A 272 31.01 -2.11 -9.29
C ALA A 272 30.26 -1.74 -7.99
N GLY A 273 29.02 -1.27 -8.12
CA GLY A 273 28.28 -0.67 -7.02
C GLY A 273 26.79 -1.00 -7.00
N SER A 274 26.07 -0.59 -5.95
CA SER A 274 26.59 0.23 -4.84
C SER A 274 27.17 -0.53 -3.66
N SER A 275 27.00 -1.85 -3.54
CA SER A 275 27.65 -2.64 -2.46
C SER A 275 29.10 -3.00 -2.78
N ALA A 276 29.90 -2.01 -3.18
CA ALA A 276 31.28 -2.17 -3.64
C ALA A 276 32.20 -2.76 -2.55
N GLY A 277 32.16 -2.17 -1.34
CA GLY A 277 32.94 -2.61 -0.19
C GLY A 277 32.57 -4.02 0.28
N PRO A 278 31.28 -4.36 0.51
CA PRO A 278 30.85 -5.73 0.84
C PRO A 278 31.37 -6.79 -0.13
N ALA A 279 31.27 -6.57 -1.43
CA ALA A 279 31.74 -7.54 -2.42
C ALA A 279 33.26 -7.68 -2.44
N ALA A 280 34.00 -6.57 -2.49
CA ALA A 280 35.46 -6.58 -2.53
C ALA A 280 36.07 -7.12 -1.23
N GLY A 281 35.54 -6.70 -0.07
CA GLY A 281 36.00 -7.11 1.25
C GLY A 281 35.82 -8.61 1.48
N THR A 282 34.64 -9.15 1.19
CA THR A 282 34.39 -10.60 1.30
C THR A 282 35.23 -11.39 0.29
N SER A 283 35.38 -10.89 -0.95
CA SER A 283 36.18 -11.57 -1.99
C SER A 283 37.65 -11.72 -1.58
N ALA A 284 38.24 -10.67 -1.01
CA ALA A 284 39.61 -10.62 -0.53
C ALA A 284 39.85 -11.33 0.82
N GLY A 285 38.80 -11.87 1.45
CA GLY A 285 38.87 -12.46 2.78
C GLY A 285 39.17 -11.42 3.87
N MET A 286 38.82 -10.14 3.67
CA MET A 286 38.93 -9.11 4.72
C MET A 286 37.90 -9.32 5.83
N VAL A 287 36.80 -10.01 5.50
CA VAL A 287 35.76 -10.51 6.42
C VAL A 287 35.21 -11.84 5.91
N PRO A 288 34.73 -12.75 6.78
CA PRO A 288 34.06 -13.98 6.36
C PRO A 288 32.78 -13.71 5.57
N PHE A 289 32.00 -12.71 6.00
CA PHE A 289 30.81 -12.26 5.30
C PHE A 289 30.53 -10.77 5.55
N ALA A 290 29.72 -10.20 4.67
CA ALA A 290 29.21 -8.84 4.82
C ALA A 290 27.73 -8.78 4.45
N ILE A 291 27.01 -7.80 5.02
CA ILE A 291 25.65 -7.46 4.58
C ILE A 291 25.71 -6.27 3.63
N GLY A 292 25.11 -6.42 2.45
CA GLY A 292 24.87 -5.33 1.51
C GLY A 292 23.40 -5.08 1.25
N SER A 293 23.11 -4.25 0.24
CA SER A 293 21.74 -3.92 -0.15
C SER A 293 21.58 -3.83 -1.66
N GLU A 294 20.34 -4.06 -2.13
CA GLU A 294 19.94 -3.87 -3.51
C GLU A 294 18.57 -3.21 -3.66
N THR A 295 18.57 -2.05 -4.31
CA THR A 295 17.41 -1.44 -4.98
C THR A 295 17.24 -2.05 -6.37
N CYS A 296 18.30 -1.95 -7.17
CA CYS A 296 18.48 -2.61 -8.45
C CYS A 296 19.98 -2.83 -8.68
N GLY A 297 20.40 -4.07 -8.93
CA GLY A 297 21.78 -4.43 -9.28
C GLY A 297 22.86 -4.30 -8.20
N SER A 298 22.59 -3.64 -7.07
CA SER A 298 23.61 -3.33 -6.06
C SER A 298 24.08 -4.52 -5.20
N ILE A 299 23.49 -5.70 -5.36
CA ILE A 299 24.03 -6.99 -4.92
C ILE A 299 24.56 -7.76 -6.14
N THR A 300 23.76 -7.89 -7.20
CA THR A 300 24.09 -8.76 -8.34
C THR A 300 25.37 -8.32 -9.06
N TYR A 301 25.50 -7.04 -9.43
CA TYR A 301 26.66 -6.51 -10.15
C TYR A 301 27.96 -6.61 -9.36
N PRO A 302 28.06 -6.10 -8.12
CA PRO A 302 29.31 -6.18 -7.38
C PRO A 302 29.65 -7.64 -7.00
N ALA A 303 28.67 -8.50 -6.74
CA ALA A 303 28.92 -9.93 -6.52
C ALA A 303 29.51 -10.60 -7.77
N SER A 304 28.90 -10.36 -8.93
CA SER A 304 29.39 -10.86 -10.22
C SER A 304 30.79 -10.34 -10.54
N ARG A 305 31.03 -9.04 -10.31
CA ARG A 305 32.32 -8.39 -10.61
C ARG A 305 33.44 -8.84 -9.70
N CYS A 306 33.17 -9.05 -8.41
CA CYS A 306 34.16 -9.49 -7.43
C CYS A 306 34.22 -11.02 -7.25
N GLY A 307 33.37 -11.78 -7.94
CA GLY A 307 33.39 -13.25 -7.92
C GLY A 307 33.09 -13.84 -6.55
N VAL A 308 32.05 -13.33 -5.89
CA VAL A 308 31.58 -13.81 -4.58
C VAL A 308 30.19 -14.41 -4.67
N THR A 309 29.87 -15.30 -3.74
CA THR A 309 28.51 -15.84 -3.63
C THR A 309 27.65 -14.86 -2.85
N ALA A 310 26.52 -14.46 -3.41
CA ALA A 310 25.63 -13.51 -2.76
C ALA A 310 24.17 -13.87 -2.99
N LEU A 311 23.32 -13.46 -2.06
CA LEU A 311 21.88 -13.63 -2.16
C LEU A 311 21.22 -12.25 -2.17
N ARG A 312 20.43 -11.97 -3.19
CA ARG A 312 19.34 -11.00 -3.10
C ARG A 312 18.08 -11.79 -2.72
N PRO A 313 17.57 -11.69 -1.49
CA PRO A 313 16.45 -12.52 -1.04
C PRO A 313 15.13 -12.04 -1.63
N THR A 314 14.05 -12.78 -1.37
CA THR A 314 12.69 -12.31 -1.61
C THR A 314 12.47 -10.96 -0.91
N PHE A 315 11.77 -10.05 -1.56
CA PHE A 315 11.43 -8.75 -0.95
C PHE A 315 10.59 -8.95 0.32
N GLY A 316 10.93 -8.21 1.38
CA GLY A 316 10.27 -8.28 2.69
C GLY A 316 10.78 -9.39 3.63
N THR A 317 11.66 -10.29 3.18
CA THR A 317 12.25 -11.34 4.03
C THR A 317 13.10 -10.77 5.18
N VAL A 318 13.81 -9.66 4.94
CA VAL A 318 14.71 -9.02 5.90
C VAL A 318 14.23 -7.59 6.15
N GLY A 319 13.87 -7.26 7.39
CA GLY A 319 13.46 -5.92 7.78
C GLY A 319 14.56 -4.86 7.63
N ARG A 320 14.16 -3.64 7.32
CA ARG A 320 15.06 -2.56 6.88
C ARG A 320 15.09 -1.36 7.83
N THR A 321 14.49 -1.45 9.03
CA THR A 321 14.56 -0.36 10.02
C THR A 321 16.01 0.02 10.30
N GLY A 322 16.28 1.33 10.25
CA GLY A 322 17.62 1.89 10.45
C GLY A 322 18.56 1.76 9.25
N VAL A 323 18.07 1.46 8.05
CA VAL A 323 18.84 1.42 6.81
C VAL A 323 18.41 2.55 5.86
N MET A 324 19.36 3.25 5.25
CA MET A 324 19.05 4.22 4.20
C MET A 324 18.46 3.51 2.98
N SER A 325 17.28 3.97 2.56
CA SER A 325 16.56 3.42 1.41
C SER A 325 16.63 4.39 0.23
N ILE A 326 16.79 3.85 -0.99
CA ILE A 326 16.54 4.60 -2.23
C ILE A 326 15.06 4.45 -2.61
N SER A 327 14.56 3.22 -2.61
CA SER A 327 13.16 2.92 -2.92
C SER A 327 12.60 1.90 -1.94
N GLU A 328 11.62 2.32 -1.15
CA GLU A 328 11.04 1.47 -0.11
C GLU A 328 10.33 0.25 -0.69
N SER A 329 9.84 0.33 -1.93
CA SER A 329 9.19 -0.77 -2.63
C SER A 329 10.14 -1.70 -3.40
N LEU A 330 11.44 -1.40 -3.40
CA LEU A 330 12.48 -2.16 -4.12
C LEU A 330 13.64 -2.61 -3.23
N ASP A 331 13.99 -1.90 -2.17
CA ASP A 331 15.21 -2.17 -1.42
C ASP A 331 15.20 -3.52 -0.69
N LYS A 332 16.30 -4.26 -0.79
CA LYS A 332 16.50 -5.56 -0.12
C LYS A 332 17.85 -5.60 0.56
N LEU A 333 17.95 -6.29 1.69
CA LEU A 333 19.20 -6.59 2.37
C LEU A 333 19.60 -8.04 2.10
N GLY A 334 20.88 -8.27 1.82
CA GLY A 334 21.35 -9.60 1.45
C GLY A 334 22.81 -9.86 1.84
N PRO A 335 23.17 -11.13 2.09
CA PRO A 335 24.54 -11.51 2.41
C PRO A 335 25.45 -11.58 1.18
N PHE A 336 26.69 -11.15 1.37
CA PHE A 336 27.85 -11.46 0.54
C PHE A 336 28.75 -12.42 1.31
N CYS A 337 28.91 -13.62 0.77
CA CYS A 337 29.66 -14.72 1.38
C CYS A 337 30.62 -15.38 0.36
N ARG A 338 31.37 -16.37 0.83
CA ARG A 338 32.20 -17.23 -0.03
C ARG A 338 31.47 -18.48 -0.50
N THR A 339 30.42 -18.91 0.21
CA THR A 339 29.62 -20.09 -0.10
C THR A 339 28.12 -19.81 -0.02
N ALA A 340 27.31 -20.63 -0.69
CA ALA A 340 25.85 -20.58 -0.62
C ALA A 340 25.33 -21.07 0.75
N GLU A 341 26.08 -21.98 1.40
CA GLU A 341 25.84 -22.43 2.77
C GLU A 341 25.92 -21.26 3.76
N ASP A 342 26.95 -20.43 3.66
CA ASP A 342 27.08 -19.23 4.48
C ASP A 342 25.92 -18.26 4.22
N CYS A 343 25.52 -18.06 2.96
CA CYS A 343 24.34 -17.23 2.63
C CYS A 343 23.06 -17.77 3.30
N ALA A 344 22.85 -19.09 3.34
CA ALA A 344 21.69 -19.68 4.00
C ALA A 344 21.69 -19.45 5.52
N ILE A 345 22.85 -19.62 6.17
CA ILE A 345 23.00 -19.38 7.61
C ILE A 345 22.73 -17.91 7.95
N ILE A 346 23.29 -16.99 7.16
CA ILE A 346 23.07 -15.56 7.39
C ILE A 346 21.60 -15.20 7.16
N LEU A 347 20.97 -15.68 6.07
CA LEU A 347 19.55 -15.44 5.81
C LEU A 347 18.68 -15.93 6.97
N ASP A 348 18.92 -17.14 7.48
CA ASP A 348 18.16 -17.72 8.60
C ASP A 348 18.23 -16.83 9.85
N ILE A 349 19.40 -16.24 10.10
CA ILE A 349 19.62 -15.36 11.25
C ILE A 349 18.98 -13.99 11.07
N ILE A 350 19.04 -13.40 9.87
CA ILE A 350 18.59 -12.00 9.65
C ILE A 350 17.12 -11.89 9.21
N ARG A 351 16.49 -12.96 8.74
CA ARG A 351 15.09 -12.96 8.29
C ARG A 351 14.10 -12.73 9.43
N GLY A 352 12.90 -12.25 9.09
CA GLY A 352 11.75 -12.18 9.99
C GLY A 352 11.11 -10.81 10.08
N LYS A 353 9.88 -10.77 10.64
CA LYS A 353 9.09 -9.54 10.79
C LYS A 353 9.80 -8.52 11.67
N ASP A 354 10.05 -7.36 11.10
CA ASP A 354 10.48 -6.14 11.78
C ASP A 354 9.23 -5.32 12.12
N PRO A 355 8.96 -5.03 13.41
CA PRO A 355 7.74 -4.34 13.84
C PRO A 355 7.63 -2.89 13.32
N ASP A 356 8.75 -2.29 12.93
CA ASP A 356 8.83 -0.90 12.48
C ASP A 356 9.01 -0.80 10.94
N ASP A 357 9.11 -1.94 10.23
CA ASP A 357 9.08 -2.03 8.77
C ASP A 357 7.80 -2.75 8.30
N LEU A 358 6.82 -1.98 7.84
CA LEU A 358 5.51 -2.46 7.38
C LEU A 358 5.59 -3.44 6.20
N SER A 359 6.65 -3.34 5.39
CA SER A 359 6.88 -4.20 4.22
C SER A 359 7.56 -5.53 4.56
N SER A 360 8.13 -5.64 5.77
CA SER A 360 8.71 -6.89 6.24
C SER A 360 7.60 -7.87 6.63
N PHE A 361 7.84 -9.16 6.54
CA PHE A 361 6.87 -10.17 7.00
C PHE A 361 7.57 -11.43 7.49
N ASP A 362 6.89 -12.16 8.38
CA ASP A 362 7.40 -13.43 8.89
C ASP A 362 7.11 -14.52 7.86
N MET A 363 8.08 -14.75 6.98
CA MET A 363 7.92 -15.66 5.84
C MET A 363 8.33 -17.08 6.22
N PRO A 364 7.42 -18.07 6.10
CA PRO A 364 7.79 -19.46 6.25
C PRO A 364 8.67 -19.85 5.05
N LEU A 365 9.89 -20.29 5.33
CA LEU A 365 10.87 -20.69 4.33
C LEU A 365 11.32 -22.11 4.65
N GLY A 366 11.30 -22.99 3.63
CA GLY A 366 11.80 -24.35 3.73
C GLY A 366 13.29 -24.40 4.11
N ASP A 367 13.74 -25.53 4.63
CA ASP A 367 15.14 -25.74 4.96
C ASP A 367 15.96 -26.05 3.69
N PRO A 368 16.87 -25.16 3.23
CA PRO A 368 17.67 -25.38 2.02
C PRO A 368 18.60 -26.59 2.12
N PHE A 369 18.98 -27.03 3.34
CA PHE A 369 19.85 -28.20 3.54
C PHE A 369 19.09 -29.54 3.39
N SER A 370 17.76 -29.50 3.39
CA SER A 370 16.89 -30.69 3.37
C SER A 370 16.14 -30.86 2.03
N VAL A 371 16.41 -30.01 1.03
CA VAL A 371 15.71 -30.04 -0.27
C VAL A 371 16.10 -31.29 -1.06
N ASP A 372 15.10 -32.06 -1.48
CA ASP A 372 15.27 -33.19 -2.40
C ASP A 372 15.37 -32.69 -3.85
N LEU A 373 16.61 -32.52 -4.32
CA LEU A 373 16.93 -32.03 -5.66
C LEU A 373 16.30 -32.86 -6.79
N THR A 374 16.00 -34.14 -6.56
CA THR A 374 15.44 -35.03 -7.59
C THR A 374 13.97 -34.76 -7.90
N LYS A 375 13.30 -33.98 -7.05
CA LYS A 375 11.91 -33.53 -7.24
C LYS A 375 11.81 -32.18 -7.96
N LEU A 376 12.93 -31.47 -8.11
CA LEU A 376 12.94 -30.14 -8.70
C LEU A 376 13.01 -30.21 -10.23
N THR A 377 12.17 -29.39 -10.87
CA THR A 377 12.28 -29.04 -12.29
C THR A 377 12.83 -27.62 -12.40
N VAL A 378 13.99 -27.47 -13.04
CA VAL A 378 14.69 -26.18 -13.16
C VAL A 378 14.82 -25.80 -14.62
N GLY A 379 14.36 -24.60 -14.94
CA GLY A 379 14.51 -24.00 -16.26
C GLY A 379 15.92 -23.49 -16.53
N TYR A 380 16.37 -23.48 -17.78
CA TYR A 380 17.53 -22.69 -18.20
C TYR A 380 17.17 -21.78 -19.38
N LEU A 381 17.64 -20.54 -19.31
CA LEU A 381 17.49 -19.54 -20.36
C LEU A 381 18.63 -19.65 -21.40
N GLU A 382 18.50 -18.97 -22.54
CA GLU A 382 19.54 -18.96 -23.60
C GLU A 382 20.87 -18.37 -23.11
N ASP A 383 20.83 -17.46 -22.14
CA ASP A 383 21.98 -16.82 -21.50
C ASP A 383 22.52 -17.56 -20.27
N ALA A 384 22.05 -18.79 -20.02
CA ALA A 384 22.50 -19.61 -18.89
C ALA A 384 23.89 -20.21 -19.15
N GLU A 385 24.73 -20.22 -18.11
CA GLU A 385 26.04 -20.86 -18.15
C GLU A 385 25.92 -22.38 -18.23
N LYS A 386 26.40 -22.95 -19.33
CA LYS A 386 26.19 -24.38 -19.66
C LYS A 386 26.76 -25.34 -18.62
N GLU A 387 27.91 -25.00 -18.03
CA GLU A 387 28.51 -25.81 -16.96
C GLU A 387 27.55 -26.00 -15.78
N VAL A 388 26.80 -24.96 -15.42
CA VAL A 388 25.85 -25.00 -14.31
C VAL A 388 24.70 -25.94 -14.62
N VAL A 389 24.17 -25.86 -15.85
CA VAL A 389 23.13 -26.76 -16.38
C VAL A 389 23.60 -28.21 -16.31
N ASP A 390 24.79 -28.50 -16.83
CA ASP A 390 25.33 -29.87 -16.89
C ASP A 390 25.61 -30.43 -15.48
N VAL A 391 26.16 -29.61 -14.57
CA VAL A 391 26.45 -30.01 -13.19
C VAL A 391 25.15 -30.29 -12.41
N LEU A 392 24.14 -29.42 -12.49
CA LEU A 392 22.89 -29.63 -11.76
C LEU A 392 22.10 -30.83 -12.31
N ALA A 393 22.12 -31.05 -13.63
CA ALA A 393 21.58 -32.27 -14.23
C ALA A 393 22.29 -33.53 -13.69
N SER A 394 23.62 -33.49 -13.52
CA SER A 394 24.38 -34.61 -12.94
C SER A 394 24.05 -34.89 -11.47
N LYS A 395 23.49 -33.91 -10.75
CA LYS A 395 23.01 -34.04 -9.37
C LYS A 395 21.57 -34.56 -9.27
N GLY A 396 20.93 -34.85 -10.40
CA GLY A 396 19.58 -35.42 -10.47
C GLY A 396 18.46 -34.39 -10.59
N VAL A 397 18.77 -33.10 -10.78
CA VAL A 397 17.77 -32.06 -11.04
C VAL A 397 17.20 -32.25 -12.46
N ASN A 398 15.87 -32.16 -12.61
CA ASN A 398 15.24 -32.20 -13.91
C ASN A 398 15.42 -30.86 -14.64
N ILE A 399 16.44 -30.73 -15.49
CA ILE A 399 16.74 -29.49 -16.21
C ILE A 399 15.98 -29.42 -17.55
N VAL A 400 15.27 -28.31 -17.80
CA VAL A 400 14.48 -28.10 -19.02
C VAL A 400 14.75 -26.72 -19.65
N PRO A 401 14.67 -26.57 -20.99
CA PRO A 401 14.66 -25.24 -21.60
C PRO A 401 13.49 -24.43 -21.07
N PHE A 402 13.71 -23.17 -20.74
CA PHE A 402 12.67 -22.28 -20.20
C PHE A 402 12.65 -20.95 -20.92
N GLN A 403 11.46 -20.35 -21.02
CA GLN A 403 11.28 -19.02 -21.55
C GLN A 403 10.37 -18.25 -20.60
N LEU A 404 10.87 -17.12 -20.11
CA LEU A 404 10.09 -16.21 -19.29
C LEU A 404 9.35 -15.22 -20.21
N ASN A 405 8.02 -15.34 -20.27
CA ASN A 405 7.18 -14.57 -21.17
C ASN A 405 6.35 -13.54 -20.39
N TYR A 406 6.55 -12.26 -20.72
CA TYR A 406 5.71 -11.14 -20.30
C TYR A 406 5.64 -10.12 -21.43
N THR A 407 4.64 -9.24 -21.40
CA THR A 407 4.31 -8.30 -22.48
C THR A 407 4.88 -6.90 -22.28
N ILE A 408 5.44 -6.64 -21.09
CA ILE A 408 6.12 -5.38 -20.77
C ILE A 408 7.43 -5.30 -21.56
N GLU A 409 7.59 -4.24 -22.36
CA GLU A 409 8.78 -4.04 -23.21
C GLU A 409 9.92 -3.33 -22.49
N ASP A 410 9.65 -2.62 -21.40
CA ASP A 410 10.62 -1.75 -20.69
C ASP A 410 10.44 -1.87 -19.16
N ALA A 411 10.97 -2.94 -18.56
CA ALA A 411 10.92 -3.11 -17.11
C ALA A 411 11.87 -2.12 -16.42
N GLN A 412 12.97 -1.74 -17.08
CA GLN A 412 13.86 -0.67 -16.62
C GLN A 412 13.11 0.65 -16.43
N GLY A 413 12.26 1.05 -17.37
CA GLY A 413 11.49 2.30 -17.31
C GLY A 413 10.56 2.34 -16.10
N ILE A 414 9.82 1.26 -15.82
CA ILE A 414 8.96 1.14 -14.62
C ILE A 414 9.80 1.26 -13.34
N LEU A 415 10.96 0.59 -13.31
CA LEU A 415 11.86 0.61 -12.15
C LEU A 415 12.42 2.01 -11.89
N ASN A 416 13.01 2.64 -12.91
CA ASN A 416 13.62 3.97 -12.79
C ASN A 416 12.56 5.01 -12.39
N PHE A 417 11.38 4.97 -12.99
CA PHE A 417 10.28 5.86 -12.66
C PHE A 417 9.84 5.73 -11.19
N THR A 418 9.75 4.50 -10.69
CA THR A 418 9.43 4.22 -9.27
C THR A 418 10.55 4.69 -8.35
N MET A 419 11.80 4.36 -8.70
CA MET A 419 12.99 4.68 -7.92
C MET A 419 13.19 6.20 -7.78
N ASP A 420 13.08 6.96 -8.86
CA ASP A 420 13.27 8.41 -8.87
C ASP A 420 12.30 9.14 -7.93
N VAL A 421 11.03 8.74 -7.95
CA VAL A 421 9.99 9.33 -7.10
C VAL A 421 10.20 8.97 -5.62
N ASP A 422 10.44 7.68 -5.32
CA ASP A 422 10.71 7.24 -3.96
C ASP A 422 11.94 7.94 -3.38
N MET A 423 13.01 8.00 -4.17
CA MET A 423 14.27 8.64 -3.80
C MET A 423 14.05 10.12 -3.50
N LEU A 424 13.34 10.85 -4.36
CA LEU A 424 13.00 12.25 -4.11
C LEU A 424 12.20 12.43 -2.82
N ALA A 425 11.26 11.53 -2.49
CA ALA A 425 10.55 11.63 -1.22
C ALA A 425 11.51 11.57 -0.01
N HIS A 426 12.56 10.74 -0.05
CA HIS A 426 13.56 10.70 1.03
C HIS A 426 14.37 12.01 1.12
N PHE A 427 14.70 12.61 -0.03
CA PHE A 427 15.58 13.80 -0.11
C PHE A 427 14.84 15.11 -0.41
N ASP A 428 13.52 15.17 -0.19
CA ASP A 428 12.68 16.33 -0.53
C ASP A 428 13.17 17.60 0.19
N ASP A 429 13.32 17.55 1.51
CA ASP A 429 13.83 18.68 2.30
C ASP A 429 15.22 19.14 1.86
N TRP A 430 16.07 18.17 1.52
CA TRP A 430 17.45 18.43 1.10
C TRP A 430 17.47 19.14 -0.26
N GLN A 431 16.64 18.72 -1.22
CA GLN A 431 16.44 19.40 -2.50
C GLN A 431 15.83 20.80 -2.31
N ARG A 432 14.80 20.94 -1.47
CA ARG A 432 14.13 22.23 -1.21
C ARG A 432 15.06 23.26 -0.57
N ALA A 433 16.00 22.80 0.26
CA ALA A 433 17.05 23.63 0.84
C ALA A 433 18.15 24.02 -0.17
N GLY A 434 18.09 23.53 -1.41
CA GLY A 434 19.09 23.77 -2.45
C GLY A 434 20.43 23.05 -2.19
N LEU A 435 20.44 22.06 -1.29
CA LEU A 435 21.66 21.33 -0.94
C LEU A 435 22.08 20.34 -2.03
N ASP A 436 21.17 20.02 -2.95
CA ASP A 436 21.43 19.19 -4.13
C ASP A 436 22.40 19.82 -5.12
N ASP A 437 22.57 21.14 -5.09
CA ASP A 437 23.61 21.85 -5.86
C ASP A 437 25.03 21.53 -5.39
N ALA A 438 25.18 21.08 -4.15
CA ALA A 438 26.48 20.78 -3.57
C ALA A 438 26.85 19.29 -3.68
N TYR A 439 26.00 18.46 -4.31
CA TYR A 439 26.23 17.03 -4.43
C TYR A 439 27.47 16.73 -5.26
N GLU A 440 28.46 16.13 -4.61
CA GLU A 440 29.83 16.07 -5.11
C GLU A 440 30.17 14.78 -5.87
N ALA A 441 29.36 13.73 -5.74
CA ALA A 441 29.75 12.40 -6.21
C ALA A 441 29.45 12.18 -7.69
N GLN A 442 28.30 12.67 -8.19
CA GLN A 442 27.81 12.37 -9.54
C GLN A 442 26.92 13.49 -10.08
N ASP A 443 27.10 13.86 -11.34
CA ASP A 443 26.27 14.89 -11.98
C ASP A 443 24.83 14.43 -12.18
N GLN A 444 24.59 13.13 -12.42
CA GLN A 444 23.28 12.56 -12.78
C GLN A 444 22.22 12.70 -11.68
N TRP A 445 22.63 12.51 -10.41
CA TRP A 445 21.69 12.35 -9.29
C TRP A 445 20.83 13.59 -9.02
N PRO A 446 21.38 14.84 -8.95
CA PRO A 446 20.56 16.04 -8.82
C PRO A 446 19.60 16.25 -10.00
N PHE A 447 19.97 15.87 -11.23
CA PHE A 447 19.06 16.00 -12.38
C PHE A 447 17.84 15.06 -12.24
N GLU A 448 18.07 13.80 -11.89
CA GLU A 448 17.00 12.80 -11.68
C GLU A 448 16.02 13.24 -10.59
N LEU A 449 16.53 13.74 -9.46
CA LEU A 449 15.70 14.27 -8.38
C LEU A 449 14.87 15.48 -8.82
N ARG A 450 15.45 16.40 -9.61
CA ARG A 450 14.75 17.61 -10.06
C ARG A 450 13.63 17.29 -11.03
N ARG A 451 13.84 16.36 -11.98
CA ARG A 451 12.77 15.91 -12.89
C ARG A 451 11.69 15.10 -12.18
N ALA A 452 12.04 14.34 -11.13
CA ALA A 452 11.06 13.55 -10.37
C ALA A 452 10.01 14.45 -9.67
N ARG A 453 10.37 15.69 -9.34
CA ARG A 453 9.51 16.68 -8.69
C ARG A 453 8.27 17.04 -9.51
N VAL A 454 8.34 16.92 -10.82
CA VAL A 454 7.22 17.21 -11.73
C VAL A 454 6.50 15.96 -12.21
N ILE A 455 6.83 14.77 -11.69
CA ILE A 455 6.06 13.57 -12.00
C ILE A 455 4.68 13.67 -11.33
N PRO A 456 3.56 13.60 -12.06
CA PRO A 456 2.24 13.55 -11.47
C PRO A 456 2.02 12.27 -10.65
N ALA A 457 1.35 12.39 -9.51
CA ALA A 457 1.03 11.25 -8.64
C ALA A 457 0.20 10.18 -9.36
N VAL A 458 -0.76 10.60 -10.20
CA VAL A 458 -1.53 9.69 -11.06
C VAL A 458 -0.64 8.81 -11.94
N ASP A 459 0.45 9.36 -12.49
CA ASP A 459 1.36 8.61 -13.35
C ASP A 459 2.26 7.66 -12.56
N TYR A 460 2.60 8.00 -11.33
CA TYR A 460 3.19 7.07 -10.39
C TYR A 460 2.25 5.90 -10.10
N VAL A 461 0.95 6.15 -9.88
CA VAL A 461 -0.05 5.09 -9.70
C VAL A 461 -0.17 4.21 -10.96
N GLN A 462 -0.16 4.79 -12.16
CA GLN A 462 -0.18 4.00 -13.41
C GLN A 462 1.09 3.14 -13.58
N ALA A 463 2.27 3.65 -13.19
CA ALA A 463 3.49 2.86 -13.16
C ALA A 463 3.38 1.67 -12.19
N GLN A 464 2.75 1.86 -11.02
CA GLN A 464 2.49 0.77 -10.09
C GLN A 464 1.45 -0.24 -10.60
N ARG A 465 0.49 0.17 -11.44
CA ARG A 465 -0.39 -0.77 -12.16
C ARG A 465 0.36 -1.57 -13.21
N ALA A 466 1.26 -0.94 -13.96
CA ALA A 466 2.12 -1.62 -14.94
C ALA A 466 3.01 -2.67 -14.25
N ARG A 467 3.55 -2.35 -13.07
CA ARG A 467 4.22 -3.31 -12.19
C ARG A 467 3.31 -4.46 -11.77
N GLY A 468 2.06 -4.20 -11.40
CA GLY A 468 1.07 -5.24 -11.07
C GLY A 468 0.80 -6.21 -12.21
N ARG A 469 0.66 -5.68 -13.43
CA ARG A 469 0.56 -6.49 -14.64
C ARG A 469 1.81 -7.35 -14.86
N LEU A 470 3.01 -6.77 -14.73
CA LEU A 470 4.27 -7.51 -14.83
C LEU A 470 4.32 -8.69 -13.84
N ILE A 471 3.99 -8.45 -12.57
CA ILE A 471 3.94 -9.49 -11.53
C ILE A 471 3.01 -10.63 -11.94
N ARG A 472 1.80 -10.30 -12.44
CA ARG A 472 0.82 -11.30 -12.86
C ARG A 472 1.31 -12.13 -14.05
N GLU A 473 1.93 -11.51 -15.03
CA GLU A 473 2.44 -12.18 -16.24
C GLU A 473 3.65 -13.05 -15.91
N VAL A 474 4.60 -12.55 -15.11
CA VAL A 474 5.75 -13.32 -14.62
C VAL A 474 5.29 -14.52 -13.79
N ARG A 475 4.36 -14.33 -12.84
CA ARG A 475 3.76 -15.42 -12.05
C ARG A 475 3.15 -16.49 -12.95
N LYS A 476 2.37 -16.10 -13.97
CA LYS A 476 1.75 -17.03 -14.93
C LYS A 476 2.76 -17.76 -15.80
N SER A 477 3.87 -17.10 -16.15
CA SER A 477 4.93 -17.70 -16.97
C SER A 477 5.83 -18.66 -16.19
N PHE A 478 5.82 -18.60 -14.86
CA PHE A 478 6.65 -19.46 -14.01
C PHE A 478 6.04 -20.87 -13.93
N THR A 479 6.62 -21.82 -14.66
CA THR A 479 6.15 -23.22 -14.75
C THR A 479 7.16 -24.24 -14.21
N VAL A 480 8.25 -23.74 -13.62
CA VAL A 480 9.39 -24.49 -13.07
C VAL A 480 9.62 -24.06 -11.61
N ASP A 481 10.39 -24.81 -10.84
CA ASP A 481 10.67 -24.47 -9.43
C ASP A 481 11.72 -23.34 -9.30
N ALA A 482 12.60 -23.22 -10.29
CA ALA A 482 13.61 -22.18 -10.42
C ALA A 482 14.08 -22.09 -11.88
N PHE A 483 14.82 -21.03 -12.24
CA PHE A 483 15.53 -20.97 -13.51
C PHE A 483 16.96 -20.41 -13.39
N ILE A 484 17.82 -20.78 -14.34
CA ILE A 484 19.20 -20.33 -14.46
C ILE A 484 19.32 -19.31 -15.58
N GLY A 485 20.04 -18.21 -15.36
CA GLY A 485 20.31 -17.19 -16.37
C GLY A 485 21.35 -16.17 -15.92
N ASN A 486 21.62 -15.16 -16.74
CA ASN A 486 22.61 -14.14 -16.41
C ASN A 486 22.16 -13.25 -15.23
N ALA A 487 23.01 -13.11 -14.21
CA ALA A 487 22.78 -12.28 -13.02
C ALA A 487 22.97 -10.77 -13.26
N THR A 488 23.57 -10.37 -14.38
CA THR A 488 23.88 -8.97 -14.73
C THR A 488 23.21 -8.52 -16.03
N ASP A 489 22.17 -9.23 -16.47
CA ASP A 489 21.31 -8.80 -17.56
C ASP A 489 20.32 -7.75 -17.04
N TRP A 490 20.43 -6.51 -17.52
CA TRP A 490 19.83 -5.36 -16.87
C TRP A 490 18.30 -5.42 -16.81
N GLU A 491 17.64 -5.81 -17.89
CA GLU A 491 16.17 -5.98 -17.92
C GLU A 491 15.71 -7.06 -16.93
N LYS A 492 16.40 -8.21 -16.88
CA LYS A 492 16.08 -9.28 -15.92
C LYS A 492 16.34 -8.85 -14.47
N VAL A 493 17.39 -8.08 -14.21
CA VAL A 493 17.64 -7.51 -12.87
C VAL A 493 16.53 -6.54 -12.50
N CYS A 494 16.09 -5.67 -13.41
CA CYS A 494 14.98 -4.74 -13.16
C CYS A 494 13.67 -5.49 -12.88
N MET A 495 13.31 -6.43 -13.76
CA MET A 495 12.13 -7.28 -13.61
C MET A 495 12.18 -8.06 -12.29
N GLY A 496 13.31 -8.70 -11.96
CA GLY A 496 13.48 -9.46 -10.72
C GLY A 496 13.31 -8.61 -9.46
N ASN A 497 13.67 -7.32 -9.50
CA ASN A 497 13.44 -6.38 -8.41
C ASN A 497 11.99 -5.91 -8.33
N LEU A 498 11.37 -5.59 -9.46
CA LEU A 498 9.95 -5.21 -9.54
C LEU A 498 9.01 -6.30 -9.05
N VAL A 499 9.33 -7.57 -9.32
CA VAL A 499 8.50 -8.72 -8.92
C VAL A 499 8.94 -9.40 -7.63
N GLY A 500 9.97 -8.86 -6.94
CA GLY A 500 10.41 -9.32 -5.61
C GLY A 500 11.04 -10.71 -5.54
N MET A 501 11.42 -11.25 -6.70
CA MET A 501 12.00 -12.58 -6.84
C MET A 501 13.40 -12.67 -6.20
N PRO A 502 13.77 -13.74 -5.49
CA PRO A 502 15.13 -13.96 -5.03
C PRO A 502 16.08 -14.35 -6.18
N VAL A 503 17.37 -14.08 -6.01
CA VAL A 503 18.43 -14.59 -6.90
C VAL A 503 19.70 -14.90 -6.11
N MET A 504 20.25 -16.09 -6.36
CA MET A 504 21.59 -16.48 -5.95
C MET A 504 22.61 -16.16 -7.04
N ILE A 505 23.65 -15.42 -6.69
CA ILE A 505 24.80 -15.16 -7.56
C ILE A 505 25.88 -16.16 -7.20
N VAL A 506 26.35 -16.92 -8.19
CA VAL A 506 27.32 -18.00 -7.96
C VAL A 506 28.50 -17.85 -8.91
N PRO A 507 29.75 -17.84 -8.42
CA PRO A 507 30.94 -17.93 -9.26
C PRO A 507 31.03 -19.28 -9.96
N VAL A 508 31.20 -19.26 -11.29
CA VAL A 508 31.23 -20.45 -12.15
C VAL A 508 32.50 -20.55 -12.99
N GLY A 509 33.40 -19.58 -12.89
CA GLY A 509 34.67 -19.64 -13.61
C GLY A 509 35.43 -18.33 -13.62
N PHE A 510 36.55 -18.35 -14.34
CA PHE A 510 37.44 -17.20 -14.50
C PHE A 510 37.94 -17.13 -15.94
N ALA A 511 37.85 -15.95 -16.55
CA ALA A 511 38.39 -15.66 -17.87
C ALA A 511 39.74 -14.91 -17.77
N PRO A 512 40.66 -15.13 -18.74
CA PRO A 512 41.87 -14.32 -18.86
C PRO A 512 41.55 -12.86 -19.18
N LEU A 513 42.44 -11.95 -18.81
CA LEU A 513 42.35 -10.54 -19.22
C LEU A 513 42.70 -10.40 -20.71
N GLU A 514 41.99 -9.51 -21.42
CA GLU A 514 42.29 -9.21 -22.82
C GLU A 514 43.69 -8.57 -22.99
N ASN A 515 44.14 -7.78 -22.02
CA ASN A 515 45.47 -7.15 -21.98
C ASN A 515 46.09 -7.30 -20.58
N PRO A 516 46.78 -8.41 -20.26
CA PRO A 516 47.37 -8.60 -18.93
C PRO A 516 48.60 -7.67 -18.70
N PRO A 517 48.83 -7.17 -17.47
CA PRO A 517 49.93 -6.24 -17.16
C PRO A 517 51.35 -6.81 -17.40
N SER A 518 51.50 -8.13 -17.37
CA SER A 518 52.72 -8.89 -17.66
C SER A 518 52.36 -10.33 -18.05
N ASN A 519 53.31 -11.10 -18.60
CA ASN A 519 53.08 -12.51 -18.98
C ASN A 519 52.85 -13.46 -17.78
N ASP A 520 53.14 -13.04 -16.55
CA ASP A 520 53.03 -13.86 -15.31
C ASP A 520 51.88 -13.41 -14.37
N SER A 521 51.09 -12.41 -14.76
CA SER A 521 50.00 -11.87 -13.92
C SER A 521 48.92 -12.91 -13.62
N ARG A 522 48.58 -13.10 -12.33
CA ARG A 522 47.47 -13.99 -11.92
C ARG A 522 46.09 -13.33 -11.96
N ARG A 523 46.00 -12.04 -12.33
CA ARG A 523 44.74 -11.28 -12.43
C ARG A 523 43.78 -11.89 -13.46
N ARG A 524 42.48 -11.90 -13.15
CA ARG A 524 41.43 -12.57 -13.95
C ARG A 524 40.13 -11.77 -13.93
N ARG A 525 39.26 -12.05 -14.90
CA ARG A 525 37.84 -11.66 -14.88
C ARG A 525 37.02 -12.82 -14.33
N THR A 526 36.06 -12.53 -13.46
CA THR A 526 35.14 -13.52 -12.90
C THR A 526 34.03 -13.85 -13.90
N ILE A 527 33.56 -15.10 -13.89
CA ILE A 527 32.36 -15.54 -14.60
C ILE A 527 31.38 -16.02 -13.53
N THR A 528 30.13 -15.59 -13.62
CA THR A 528 29.08 -15.89 -12.64
C THR A 528 27.76 -16.22 -13.32
N THR A 529 26.92 -16.98 -12.63
CA THR A 529 25.52 -17.23 -13.03
C THR A 529 24.55 -16.69 -11.98
N GLY A 530 23.28 -16.53 -12.37
CA GLY A 530 22.15 -16.29 -11.48
C GLY A 530 21.21 -17.50 -11.42
N ILE A 531 20.82 -17.90 -10.21
CA ILE A 531 19.75 -18.89 -9.97
C ILE A 531 18.57 -18.16 -9.35
N TYR A 532 17.46 -18.09 -10.08
CA TYR A 532 16.25 -17.36 -9.73
C TYR A 532 15.15 -18.35 -9.32
N ALA A 533 14.42 -18.04 -8.25
CA ALA A 533 13.28 -18.85 -7.81
C ALA A 533 12.04 -17.96 -7.65
N PRO A 534 10.81 -18.48 -7.62
CA PRO A 534 9.66 -17.70 -7.22
C PRO A 534 9.88 -17.07 -5.84
N PRO A 535 9.25 -15.92 -5.53
CA PRO A 535 9.21 -15.42 -4.17
C PRO A 535 8.83 -16.49 -3.15
N GLN A 536 9.39 -16.40 -1.95
CA GLN A 536 9.27 -17.38 -0.85
C GLN A 536 9.90 -18.75 -1.13
N HIS A 537 10.61 -18.90 -2.25
CA HIS A 537 11.36 -20.11 -2.59
C HIS A 537 12.88 -19.86 -2.58
N ASP A 538 13.34 -18.91 -1.74
CA ASP A 538 14.77 -18.63 -1.52
C ASP A 538 15.56 -19.91 -1.22
N HIS A 539 14.96 -20.83 -0.45
CA HIS A 539 15.54 -22.11 -0.07
C HIS A 539 15.84 -23.02 -1.28
N ILE A 540 15.06 -22.94 -2.36
CA ILE A 540 15.31 -23.69 -3.60
C ILE A 540 16.54 -23.11 -4.32
N ALA A 541 16.61 -21.78 -4.47
CA ALA A 541 17.77 -21.14 -5.10
C ALA A 541 19.07 -21.42 -4.30
N LEU A 542 18.99 -21.37 -2.97
CA LEU A 542 20.07 -21.73 -2.07
C LEU A 542 20.51 -23.19 -2.23
N ALA A 543 19.57 -24.15 -2.21
CA ALA A 543 19.88 -25.57 -2.36
C ALA A 543 20.55 -25.89 -3.71
N LEU A 544 20.07 -25.28 -4.80
CA LEU A 544 20.68 -25.44 -6.13
C LEU A 544 22.10 -24.86 -6.17
N ALA A 545 22.32 -23.68 -5.57
CA ALA A 545 23.65 -23.08 -5.48
C ALA A 545 24.62 -23.96 -4.66
N MET A 546 24.17 -24.51 -3.53
CA MET A 546 24.96 -25.46 -2.73
C MET A 546 25.28 -26.73 -3.52
N ALA A 547 24.31 -27.27 -4.26
CA ALA A 547 24.50 -28.46 -5.09
C ALA A 547 25.59 -28.25 -6.15
N TYR A 548 25.57 -27.09 -6.82
CA TYR A 548 26.60 -26.71 -7.78
C TYR A 548 27.98 -26.53 -7.12
N GLN A 549 28.05 -25.82 -6.00
CA GLN A 549 29.30 -25.61 -5.25
C GLN A 549 29.86 -26.90 -4.64
N SER A 550 29.02 -27.90 -4.33
CA SER A 550 29.49 -29.21 -3.87
C SER A 550 30.24 -30.00 -4.95
N ALA A 551 30.10 -29.64 -6.23
CA ALA A 551 30.71 -30.31 -7.36
C ALA A 551 31.86 -29.51 -8.00
N THR A 552 32.09 -28.28 -7.56
CA THR A 552 33.03 -27.34 -8.19
C THR A 552 33.83 -26.59 -7.13
N ASP A 553 34.98 -26.03 -7.51
CA ASP A 553 35.86 -25.30 -6.57
C ASP A 553 36.04 -23.82 -6.96
N HIS A 554 35.22 -23.28 -7.87
CA HIS A 554 35.33 -21.87 -8.32
C HIS A 554 35.21 -20.89 -7.15
N HIS A 555 34.24 -21.14 -6.26
CA HIS A 555 33.99 -20.36 -5.06
C HIS A 555 35.09 -20.52 -3.97
N LYS A 556 36.03 -21.45 -4.13
CA LYS A 556 37.21 -21.61 -3.25
C LYS A 556 38.45 -20.89 -3.77
N GLN A 557 38.44 -20.44 -5.03
CA GLN A 557 39.57 -19.72 -5.61
C GLN A 557 39.76 -18.35 -4.94
N ARG A 558 41.00 -17.99 -4.62
CA ARG A 558 41.35 -16.75 -3.90
C ARG A 558 41.87 -15.69 -4.88
N PRO A 559 41.46 -14.43 -4.74
CA PRO A 559 41.98 -13.35 -5.58
C PRO A 559 43.48 -13.16 -5.35
N PRO A 560 44.26 -12.82 -6.39
CA PRO A 560 45.70 -12.61 -6.29
C PRO A 560 46.02 -11.20 -5.74
N ILE A 561 45.43 -10.82 -4.62
CA ILE A 561 45.56 -9.46 -4.07
C ILE A 561 46.99 -9.11 -3.63
N ASP A 562 47.80 -10.11 -3.31
CA ASP A 562 49.24 -9.95 -3.03
C ASP A 562 50.09 -9.88 -4.33
N ASP A 563 49.51 -10.12 -5.50
CA ASP A 563 50.13 -10.00 -6.84
C ASP A 563 50.04 -8.55 -7.36
N LEU A 564 50.69 -7.67 -6.61
CA LEU A 564 50.83 -6.27 -6.97
C LEU A 564 51.98 -6.20 -7.99
N GLY A 565 51.69 -5.75 -9.21
CA GLY A 565 52.68 -5.76 -10.30
C GLY A 565 53.91 -4.92 -9.94
N PRO A 566 54.96 -4.91 -10.76
CA PRO A 566 56.22 -4.20 -10.46
C PRO A 566 56.09 -2.66 -10.27
N ARG A 567 54.89 -2.09 -10.45
CA ARG A 567 54.56 -0.67 -10.21
C ARG A 567 53.62 -0.43 -9.02
N ASP A 568 53.10 -1.51 -8.42
CA ASP A 568 52.13 -1.46 -7.34
C ASP A 568 52.86 -1.89 -6.05
N SER A 569 53.32 -0.94 -5.23
CA SER A 569 54.00 -1.28 -3.95
C SER A 569 53.05 -1.11 -2.78
N LEU A 570 52.97 -2.13 -1.92
CA LEU A 570 52.42 -2.00 -0.57
C LEU A 570 53.34 -1.07 0.21
N VAL A 571 52.81 0.04 0.72
CA VAL A 571 53.52 0.83 1.72
C VAL A 571 53.58 -0.01 2.99
N ASP A 572 54.79 -0.39 3.42
CA ASP A 572 55.04 -1.08 4.68
C ASP A 572 54.67 -0.15 5.84
N THR A 573 53.58 -0.45 6.54
CA THR A 573 53.02 0.39 7.63
C THR A 573 53.45 -0.10 9.02
N SER A 574 54.51 -0.90 9.12
CA SER A 574 54.99 -1.41 10.41
C SER A 574 55.57 -0.35 11.38
N SER A 575 55.53 0.96 11.08
CA SER A 575 56.13 1.96 11.99
C SER A 575 55.49 3.35 12.15
N ASP A 576 54.42 3.76 11.47
CA ASP A 576 53.95 5.15 11.58
C ASP A 576 52.48 5.31 11.98
N ALA A 577 52.26 6.12 13.03
CA ALA A 577 50.96 6.61 13.44
C ALA A 577 50.27 7.34 12.27
N TYR A 578 48.97 7.08 12.10
CA TYR A 578 48.07 7.76 11.16
C TYR A 578 48.44 9.23 10.95
N PRO A 579 48.87 9.65 9.74
CA PRO A 579 49.07 11.08 9.49
C PRO A 579 47.70 11.73 9.30
N SER A 580 47.38 12.67 10.20
CA SER A 580 46.31 13.63 9.98
C SER A 580 46.62 14.43 8.71
N ARG A 581 45.88 14.19 7.61
CA ARG A 581 46.03 14.99 6.39
C ARG A 581 45.19 16.27 6.50
N GLN A 582 45.90 17.40 6.58
CA GLN A 582 45.37 18.75 6.36
C GLN A 582 44.90 18.94 4.91
N PRO A 583 43.94 19.86 4.65
CA PRO A 583 43.41 20.13 3.31
C PRO A 583 44.46 20.87 2.47
N SER A 584 44.90 20.29 1.35
CA SER A 584 45.77 20.99 0.41
C SER A 584 44.97 21.93 -0.49
N ALA A 585 45.32 23.21 -0.41
CA ALA A 585 44.79 24.30 -1.21
C ALA A 585 45.01 24.10 -2.73
N SER A 586 44.06 24.64 -3.48
CA SER A 586 44.02 24.83 -4.93
C SER A 586 45.36 25.27 -5.54
N GLN A 587 45.85 24.53 -6.55
CA GLN A 587 46.67 25.09 -7.63
C GLN A 587 46.24 24.54 -9.01
N PRO A 588 46.35 25.36 -10.08
CA PRO A 588 45.65 25.14 -11.34
C PRO A 588 46.40 24.19 -12.26
N SER A 589 45.71 23.18 -12.81
CA SER A 589 46.28 22.28 -13.81
C SER A 589 46.34 22.95 -15.19
N ASN A 590 47.56 23.14 -15.68
CA ASN A 590 47.87 23.47 -17.07
C ASN A 590 47.31 22.42 -18.04
N HIS A 591 46.56 22.87 -19.04
CA HIS A 591 46.11 22.06 -20.17
C HIS A 591 47.29 21.62 -21.05
N GLY A 592 47.71 20.37 -20.89
CA GLY A 592 48.56 19.64 -21.83
C GLY A 592 47.77 18.48 -22.43
N LYS A 593 47.60 18.49 -23.75
CA LYS A 593 46.84 17.53 -24.58
C LYS A 593 47.13 16.06 -24.25
N LEU A 594 46.08 15.31 -23.89
CA LEU A 594 45.99 13.84 -23.98
C LEU A 594 44.93 13.48 -25.05
N PRO A 595 45.11 12.40 -25.82
CA PRO A 595 44.28 12.09 -26.98
C PRO A 595 42.91 11.53 -26.56
N MET A 596 41.86 12.00 -27.22
CA MET A 596 40.52 11.39 -27.16
C MET A 596 40.59 9.94 -27.65
N LEU A 597 40.44 8.98 -26.73
CA LEU A 597 39.98 7.63 -27.05
C LEU A 597 38.46 7.67 -27.09
N SER A 598 37.90 7.70 -28.29
CA SER A 598 36.49 7.45 -28.53
C SER A 598 36.18 5.99 -28.18
N MET A 599 35.57 5.73 -27.02
CA MET A 599 34.82 4.49 -26.80
C MET A 599 33.49 4.62 -27.53
N SER A 600 33.44 4.09 -28.75
CA SER A 600 32.20 3.86 -29.47
C SER A 600 31.46 2.72 -28.78
N ILE A 601 30.39 3.04 -28.04
CA ILE A 601 29.40 2.06 -27.60
C ILE A 601 28.69 1.56 -28.88
N LYS A 602 29.06 0.36 -29.34
CA LYS A 602 28.27 -0.36 -30.34
C LYS A 602 27.08 -0.97 -29.62
N ILE A 603 25.91 -0.41 -29.87
CA ILE A 603 24.63 -1.08 -29.67
C ILE A 603 24.64 -2.30 -30.59
N VAL A 604 24.71 -3.51 -30.02
CA VAL A 604 24.56 -4.75 -30.76
C VAL A 604 23.06 -5.03 -30.85
N THR A 605 22.44 -4.58 -31.94
CA THR A 605 21.13 -5.08 -32.36
C THR A 605 21.32 -6.47 -32.96
N ASN A 606 20.67 -7.47 -32.35
CA ASN A 606 20.68 -8.86 -32.82
C ASN A 606 19.76 -8.97 -34.06
N GLU A 607 20.35 -8.98 -35.27
CA GLU A 607 19.62 -9.31 -36.50
C GLU A 607 19.41 -10.83 -36.59
N LYS A 608 18.19 -11.32 -36.30
CA LYS A 608 17.70 -12.59 -36.84
C LYS A 608 16.87 -12.31 -38.08
N GLN A 609 17.29 -12.92 -39.19
CA GLN A 609 16.62 -12.89 -40.50
C GLN A 609 15.15 -13.29 -40.41
N THR A 610 14.24 -12.36 -40.71
CA THR A 610 12.93 -12.67 -41.26
C THR A 610 12.64 -11.78 -42.47
N THR A 611 12.10 -12.43 -43.49
CA THR A 611 11.76 -12.04 -44.84
C THR A 611 11.22 -10.62 -45.07
N ARG A 612 11.72 -10.03 -46.16
CA ARG A 612 11.27 -8.82 -46.87
C ARG A 612 9.75 -8.68 -46.92
N ASP A 613 9.24 -7.55 -46.45
CA ASP A 613 8.18 -6.82 -47.14
C ASP A 613 8.37 -5.31 -46.92
N THR A 614 8.23 -4.58 -48.03
CA THR A 614 8.54 -3.16 -48.24
C THR A 614 7.57 -2.21 -47.54
N VAL A 615 8.07 -1.29 -46.71
CA VAL A 615 7.39 -0.02 -46.39
C VAL A 615 8.39 1.13 -46.50
N ASN A 616 7.98 2.16 -47.24
CA ASN A 616 8.74 3.33 -47.71
C ASN A 616 9.38 4.17 -46.58
N SER A 617 10.71 4.29 -46.60
CA SER A 617 11.46 5.31 -45.85
C SER A 617 11.63 6.61 -46.66
N LYS A 618 10.61 7.46 -46.68
CA LYS A 618 10.74 8.89 -47.03
C LYS A 618 9.71 9.69 -46.24
N ASN A 619 10.06 10.08 -45.01
CA ASN A 619 9.58 11.28 -44.31
C ASN A 619 10.23 11.32 -42.91
N PHE A 620 11.53 11.58 -42.85
CA PHE A 620 12.21 12.01 -41.63
C PHE A 620 13.14 13.16 -42.00
N ASN A 621 12.60 14.39 -42.07
CA ASN A 621 13.39 15.61 -42.00
C ASN A 621 12.49 16.86 -41.99
N SER A 622 12.35 17.48 -40.81
CA SER A 622 12.22 18.95 -40.58
C SER A 622 11.78 19.27 -39.15
N GLU A 623 11.00 18.39 -38.49
CA GLU A 623 10.45 18.65 -37.15
C GLU A 623 11.51 18.60 -36.03
N ALA A 624 12.42 17.62 -36.05
CA ALA A 624 13.45 17.45 -35.01
C ALA A 624 14.45 18.62 -34.93
N CYS A 625 14.80 19.23 -36.07
CA CYS A 625 15.63 20.44 -36.11
C CYS A 625 14.87 21.70 -35.68
N SER A 626 13.55 21.79 -35.94
CA SER A 626 12.73 22.91 -35.46
C SER A 626 12.51 22.89 -33.94
N LYS A 627 12.38 21.68 -33.36
CA LYS A 627 12.28 21.49 -31.90
C LYS A 627 13.56 21.95 -31.20
N ARG A 628 14.75 21.57 -31.69
CA ARG A 628 16.05 22.04 -31.15
C ARG A 628 16.27 23.56 -31.22
N ALA A 629 15.74 24.24 -32.24
CA ALA A 629 15.88 25.69 -32.38
C ALA A 629 14.98 26.51 -31.43
N LYS A 630 13.84 25.96 -31.00
CA LYS A 630 12.91 26.60 -30.06
C LYS A 630 13.42 26.56 -28.62
N TYR A 631 14.03 25.45 -28.19
CA TYR A 631 14.60 25.29 -26.84
C TYR A 631 15.78 26.22 -26.52
N ALA A 632 16.39 26.85 -27.53
CA ALA A 632 17.44 27.85 -27.35
C ALA A 632 16.91 29.27 -27.05
N SER A 633 15.60 29.52 -27.16
CA SER A 633 15.00 30.86 -27.09
C SER A 633 14.46 31.28 -25.71
N GLY A 634 14.36 30.36 -24.75
CA GLY A 634 14.03 30.66 -23.34
C GLY A 634 12.61 31.14 -23.03
N SER A 635 11.71 31.25 -24.02
CA SER A 635 10.31 31.62 -23.78
C SER A 635 9.41 30.38 -23.71
N PHE A 636 8.82 30.10 -22.54
CA PHE A 636 7.89 28.98 -22.33
C PHE A 636 6.48 29.49 -21.99
N SER A 637 5.47 28.85 -22.57
CA SER A 637 4.04 29.10 -22.37
C SER A 637 3.42 28.16 -21.34
N LEU A 638 2.23 28.50 -20.82
CA LEU A 638 1.44 27.64 -19.91
C LEU A 638 1.27 26.21 -20.45
N GLN A 639 1.02 26.11 -21.75
CA GLN A 639 0.78 24.84 -22.41
C GLN A 639 2.01 23.95 -22.40
N GLU A 640 3.21 24.53 -22.51
CA GLU A 640 4.49 23.80 -22.43
C GLU A 640 4.78 23.33 -21.00
N ALA A 641 4.37 24.10 -19.97
CA ALA A 641 4.47 23.65 -18.59
C ALA A 641 3.52 22.48 -18.29
N PHE A 642 2.28 22.53 -18.77
CA PHE A 642 1.36 21.39 -18.61
C PHE A 642 1.75 20.18 -19.47
N GLN A 643 2.47 20.37 -20.58
CA GLN A 643 3.04 19.24 -21.34
C GLN A 643 4.04 18.42 -20.52
N MET A 644 4.78 19.01 -19.57
CA MET A 644 5.71 18.26 -18.70
C MET A 644 4.98 17.29 -17.76
N LEU A 645 3.70 17.55 -17.48
CA LEU A 645 2.79 16.71 -16.70
C LEU A 645 1.94 15.79 -17.60
N ASP A 646 2.24 15.75 -18.91
CA ASP A 646 1.39 15.16 -19.96
C ASP A 646 -0.09 15.59 -19.83
N ALA A 647 -0.30 16.88 -19.56
CA ALA A 647 -1.60 17.52 -19.31
C ALA A 647 -1.90 18.66 -20.30
N GLY A 648 -1.17 18.72 -21.42
CA GLY A 648 -1.34 19.75 -22.46
C GLY A 648 -2.66 19.70 -23.25
N PHE A 649 -3.53 18.73 -22.93
CA PHE A 649 -4.86 18.57 -23.50
C PHE A 649 -5.91 19.47 -22.83
N PHE A 650 -5.61 20.12 -21.70
CA PHE A 650 -6.52 21.09 -21.08
C PHE A 650 -6.56 22.42 -21.84
N THR A 651 -7.73 23.03 -21.87
CA THR A 651 -7.93 24.40 -22.37
C THR A 651 -7.31 25.43 -21.42
N HIS A 652 -7.00 26.63 -21.91
CA HIS A 652 -6.47 27.73 -21.09
C HIS A 652 -7.33 28.06 -19.86
N GLU A 653 -8.65 28.08 -19.98
CA GLU A 653 -9.58 28.35 -18.87
C GLU A 653 -9.45 27.31 -17.76
N LYS A 654 -9.57 26.01 -18.11
CA LYS A 654 -9.35 24.90 -17.17
C LYS A 654 -7.98 24.93 -16.50
N MET A 655 -6.91 25.26 -17.24
CA MET A 655 -5.58 25.37 -16.65
C MET A 655 -5.54 26.46 -15.57
N ALA A 656 -6.21 27.59 -15.78
CA ALA A 656 -6.30 28.66 -14.78
C ALA A 656 -7.07 28.22 -13.52
N ASP A 657 -8.18 27.51 -13.69
CA ASP A 657 -8.94 26.95 -12.56
C ASP A 657 -8.11 25.94 -11.77
N ILE A 658 -7.39 25.04 -12.46
CA ILE A 658 -6.48 24.08 -11.83
C ILE A 658 -5.42 24.80 -10.99
N VAL A 659 -4.78 25.84 -11.53
CA VAL A 659 -3.73 26.57 -10.80
C VAL A 659 -4.29 27.21 -9.53
N LYS A 660 -5.45 27.84 -9.65
CA LYS A 660 -6.11 28.49 -8.51
C LYS A 660 -6.44 27.45 -7.42
N GLU A 661 -7.13 26.38 -7.79
CA GLU A 661 -7.54 25.33 -6.87
C GLU A 661 -6.34 24.60 -6.24
N ALA A 662 -5.31 24.30 -7.02
CA ALA A 662 -4.09 23.69 -6.49
C ALA A 662 -3.38 24.61 -5.49
N SER A 663 -3.34 25.92 -5.75
CA SER A 663 -2.72 26.89 -4.84
C SER A 663 -3.51 27.06 -3.54
N GLU A 664 -4.85 27.02 -3.60
CA GLU A 664 -5.72 27.23 -2.43
C GLU A 664 -5.90 25.94 -1.58
N PHE A 665 -5.88 24.76 -2.20
CA PHE A 665 -6.16 23.49 -1.52
C PHE A 665 -4.93 22.58 -1.40
N ASN A 666 -4.15 22.41 -2.48
CA ASN A 666 -3.10 21.41 -2.47
C ASN A 666 -1.87 21.87 -1.66
N VAL A 667 -1.38 23.08 -1.96
CA VAL A 667 -0.13 23.62 -1.37
C VAL A 667 -0.16 23.66 0.17
N PRO A 668 -1.23 24.13 0.84
CA PRO A 668 -1.27 24.13 2.30
C PRO A 668 -1.13 22.72 2.92
N ILE A 669 -1.67 21.69 2.25
CA ILE A 669 -1.59 20.30 2.72
C ILE A 669 -0.21 19.70 2.42
N PHE A 670 0.41 20.04 1.29
CA PHE A 670 1.81 19.70 1.01
C PHE A 670 2.72 20.18 2.13
N GLU A 671 2.60 21.45 2.50
CA GLU A 671 3.39 22.06 3.57
C GLU A 671 3.15 21.41 4.93
N ALA A 672 1.89 21.07 5.26
CA ALA A 672 1.54 20.41 6.52
C ALA A 672 2.14 19.00 6.60
N ASN A 673 1.96 18.18 5.56
CA ASN A 673 2.51 16.81 5.52
C ASN A 673 4.04 16.83 5.59
N ARG A 674 4.70 17.69 4.81
CA ARG A 674 6.17 17.82 4.79
C ARG A 674 6.74 18.17 6.16
N LYS A 675 6.15 19.12 6.89
CA LYS A 675 6.59 19.48 8.26
C LYS A 675 6.61 18.28 9.21
N LEU A 676 5.77 17.27 8.97
CA LEU A 676 5.65 16.08 9.80
C LEU A 676 6.69 15.01 9.45
N VAL A 677 6.97 14.80 8.16
CA VAL A 677 7.67 13.59 7.67
C VAL A 677 8.89 13.85 6.79
N ALA A 678 8.99 15.01 6.14
CA ALA A 678 10.19 15.37 5.42
C ALA A 678 11.27 15.73 6.46
N LYS A 679 12.45 15.09 6.33
CA LYS A 679 13.61 15.35 7.20
C LYS A 679 14.88 15.32 6.37
N SER A 680 15.86 16.14 6.76
CA SER A 680 17.17 16.22 6.11
C SER A 680 18.02 14.94 6.19
N ASN A 681 17.62 13.95 6.97
CA ASN A 681 18.31 12.66 7.13
C ASN A 681 17.57 11.50 6.43
N GLY A 682 16.83 11.77 5.35
CA GLY A 682 16.26 10.70 4.53
C GLY A 682 15.03 10.00 5.13
N GLY A 683 14.43 10.51 6.21
CA GLY A 683 13.15 9.98 6.71
C GLY A 683 13.19 8.60 7.40
N LEU A 684 14.36 8.14 7.88
CA LEU A 684 14.59 6.78 8.44
C LEU A 684 13.63 6.26 9.52
N LYS A 685 12.82 7.12 10.16
CA LYS A 685 11.89 6.75 11.23
C LYS A 685 10.45 6.51 10.77
N TYR A 686 10.07 6.96 9.57
CA TYR A 686 8.68 6.90 9.09
C TYR A 686 8.65 6.52 7.60
N PRO A 687 8.82 5.23 7.27
CA PRO A 687 8.63 4.76 5.91
C PRO A 687 7.19 5.06 5.42
N SER A 688 7.05 5.23 4.12
CA SER A 688 5.78 5.44 3.45
C SER A 688 4.90 4.21 3.55
N ALA A 689 3.69 4.37 4.12
CA ALA A 689 2.67 3.34 4.10
C ALA A 689 1.89 3.44 2.78
N LEU A 690 2.54 3.14 1.65
CA LEU A 690 1.88 3.26 0.33
C LEU A 690 0.60 2.40 0.21
N VAL A 691 0.49 1.35 1.02
CA VAL A 691 -0.69 0.52 1.28
C VAL A 691 -0.56 0.11 2.73
N PHE A 692 -1.68 0.29 3.39
CA PHE A 692 -1.88 -0.07 4.76
C PHE A 692 -2.01 -1.60 4.89
N HIS A 693 -1.09 -2.24 5.62
CA HIS A 693 -1.36 -3.56 6.20
C HIS A 693 -1.92 -3.36 7.61
N SER A 694 -3.11 -3.91 7.84
CA SER A 694 -3.84 -3.88 9.12
C SER A 694 -3.23 -4.76 10.21
N ASP A 695 -1.97 -5.16 10.07
CA ASP A 695 -1.33 -6.07 11.02
C ASP A 695 -0.74 -5.32 12.20
N TRP A 696 -1.57 -5.18 13.25
CA TRP A 696 -1.20 -4.57 14.52
C TRP A 696 -0.67 -5.60 15.54
N ALA A 697 -0.75 -6.89 15.24
CA ALA A 697 -0.47 -7.95 16.20
C ALA A 697 1.04 -8.27 16.29
N ALA A 698 1.67 -7.92 17.41
CA ALA A 698 3.02 -8.35 17.76
C ALA A 698 3.09 -9.81 18.28
N LYS A 699 1.96 -10.53 18.34
CA LYS A 699 1.90 -11.94 18.73
C LYS A 699 0.84 -12.64 17.89
N GLN A 700 1.27 -13.37 16.87
CA GLN A 700 0.46 -14.43 16.29
C GLN A 700 0.20 -15.46 17.40
N GLY A 701 -0.95 -15.36 18.08
CA GLY A 701 -1.57 -16.53 18.68
C GLY A 701 -1.84 -17.53 17.55
N GLU A 702 -1.67 -18.83 17.81
CA GLU A 702 -1.94 -19.89 16.85
C GLU A 702 -3.22 -19.58 16.06
N SER A 703 -3.13 -19.63 14.73
CA SER A 703 -4.29 -19.46 13.86
C SER A 703 -5.27 -20.60 14.14
N VAL A 704 -6.20 -20.36 15.06
CA VAL A 704 -7.28 -21.29 15.30
C VAL A 704 -8.23 -21.12 14.13
N LYS A 705 -8.00 -21.89 13.05
CA LYS A 705 -9.02 -22.22 12.04
C LYS A 705 -10.13 -23.02 12.73
N LYS A 706 -10.92 -22.37 13.58
CA LYS A 706 -12.24 -22.86 13.95
C LYS A 706 -13.22 -22.14 13.03
N SER A 707 -13.92 -22.93 12.20
CA SER A 707 -15.18 -22.48 11.63
C SER A 707 -16.07 -21.94 12.75
N PHE A 708 -16.72 -20.81 12.53
CA PHE A 708 -17.65 -20.26 13.50
C PHE A 708 -18.68 -21.31 13.90
N VAL A 709 -18.96 -21.40 15.20
CA VAL A 709 -20.06 -22.21 15.68
C VAL A 709 -21.29 -21.31 15.70
N TYR A 710 -22.02 -21.28 14.57
CA TYR A 710 -23.23 -20.48 14.51
C TYR A 710 -24.26 -20.96 15.55
N PRO A 711 -25.00 -20.03 16.17
CA PRO A 711 -26.14 -20.37 17.01
C PRO A 711 -27.14 -21.28 16.27
N SER A 712 -27.75 -22.24 16.97
CA SER A 712 -28.78 -23.10 16.41
C SER A 712 -30.18 -22.60 16.76
N TYR A 713 -31.07 -22.63 15.78
CA TYR A 713 -32.46 -22.21 15.92
C TYR A 713 -33.40 -23.39 15.57
N PRO A 714 -33.38 -24.51 16.32
CA PRO A 714 -34.04 -25.75 15.91
C PRO A 714 -35.57 -25.65 15.83
N ASP A 715 -36.17 -24.74 16.61
CA ASP A 715 -37.62 -24.62 16.80
C ASP A 715 -38.29 -23.58 15.89
N VAL A 716 -37.60 -23.07 14.86
CA VAL A 716 -38.19 -22.10 13.92
C VAL A 716 -39.25 -22.80 13.09
N GLN A 717 -40.50 -22.33 13.23
CA GLN A 717 -41.65 -22.79 12.47
C GLN A 717 -42.09 -21.72 11.48
N ARG A 718 -42.61 -22.16 10.33
CA ARG A 718 -43.32 -21.31 9.39
C ARG A 718 -44.48 -20.65 10.15
N PRO A 719 -44.67 -19.32 10.07
CA PRO A 719 -45.80 -18.65 10.73
C PRO A 719 -47.14 -19.28 10.33
N ASP A 720 -47.95 -19.65 11.32
CA ASP A 720 -49.26 -20.31 11.18
C ASP A 720 -50.36 -19.30 10.78
N ASN A 721 -50.31 -18.77 9.54
CA ASN A 721 -51.38 -18.04 8.83
C ASN A 721 -51.87 -16.64 9.35
N GLU A 722 -52.00 -15.73 8.38
CA GLU A 722 -52.94 -14.59 8.16
C GLU A 722 -53.51 -13.68 9.27
N GLU A 723 -53.36 -13.90 10.58
CA GLU A 723 -53.99 -13.02 11.60
C GLU A 723 -53.03 -12.23 12.52
N ASP A 724 -51.72 -12.53 12.54
CA ASP A 724 -50.81 -11.94 13.54
C ASP A 724 -50.14 -10.61 13.16
N ILE A 725 -50.59 -9.92 12.10
CA ILE A 725 -50.20 -8.53 11.81
C ILE A 725 -51.45 -7.67 11.61
N ALA A 726 -52.21 -7.48 12.69
CA ALA A 726 -53.19 -6.39 12.80
C ALA A 726 -53.09 -5.76 14.19
N PHE A 727 -52.30 -4.68 14.32
CA PHE A 727 -52.40 -3.80 15.47
C PHE A 727 -53.76 -3.07 15.43
N MET A 728 -54.68 -3.51 16.29
CA MET A 728 -55.83 -2.83 16.90
C MET A 728 -56.56 -1.70 16.14
N SER A 729 -57.85 -1.93 15.83
CA SER A 729 -59.00 -1.39 16.59
C SER A 729 -60.31 -1.53 15.81
N VAL A 730 -61.24 -2.41 16.24
CA VAL A 730 -62.64 -2.31 15.77
C VAL A 730 -63.62 -2.67 16.88
N ARG A 731 -64.52 -1.73 17.17
CA ARG A 731 -65.76 -1.93 17.91
C ARG A 731 -66.93 -1.95 16.92
N PHE A 732 -67.83 -2.90 17.16
CA PHE A 732 -69.23 -3.02 16.71
C PHE A 732 -69.55 -3.56 15.31
N LEU A 733 -70.63 -4.35 15.33
CA LEU A 733 -70.99 -5.45 14.45
C LEU A 733 -72.45 -5.27 13.99
N TYR A 734 -72.79 -5.97 12.89
CA TYR A 734 -74.15 -6.28 12.42
C TYR A 734 -74.93 -5.25 11.58
N LEU A 735 -74.36 -4.89 10.42
CA LEU A 735 -75.15 -4.75 9.17
C LEU A 735 -74.33 -5.05 7.89
N PHE A 736 -73.06 -5.41 8.01
CA PHE A 736 -72.09 -5.49 6.90
C PHE A 736 -71.96 -6.89 6.27
N VAL A 737 -72.59 -7.92 6.86
CA VAL A 737 -72.34 -9.35 6.59
C VAL A 737 -72.71 -9.78 5.16
N LEU A 738 -73.60 -9.06 4.46
CA LEU A 738 -73.99 -9.43 3.08
C LEU A 738 -73.15 -8.73 1.99
N ILE A 739 -72.69 -7.50 2.24
CA ILE A 739 -71.72 -6.80 1.37
C ILE A 739 -70.32 -7.38 1.59
N CYS A 740 -70.05 -7.84 2.82
CA CYS A 740 -68.85 -8.56 3.21
C CYS A 740 -68.53 -9.76 2.35
N VAL A 741 -69.46 -10.50 1.72
CA VAL A 741 -69.13 -11.76 1.03
C VAL A 741 -68.60 -11.53 -0.38
N ILE A 742 -69.14 -10.55 -1.10
CA ILE A 742 -68.62 -10.17 -2.43
C ILE A 742 -67.38 -9.29 -2.27
N ALA A 743 -67.37 -8.41 -1.26
CA ALA A 743 -66.15 -7.75 -0.82
C ALA A 743 -65.15 -8.78 -0.28
N LEU A 744 -65.55 -9.87 0.39
CA LEU A 744 -64.63 -10.90 0.89
C LEU A 744 -63.93 -11.56 -0.27
N VAL A 745 -64.60 -11.89 -1.38
CA VAL A 745 -63.95 -12.57 -2.50
C VAL A 745 -63.00 -11.62 -3.25
N TYR A 746 -63.32 -10.32 -3.34
CA TYR A 746 -62.43 -9.33 -3.95
C TYR A 746 -61.28 -8.90 -3.00
N VAL A 747 -61.57 -8.78 -1.70
CA VAL A 747 -60.63 -8.46 -0.62
C VAL A 747 -59.77 -9.67 -0.31
N THR A 748 -60.26 -10.91 -0.29
CA THR A 748 -59.43 -12.14 -0.17
C THR A 748 -58.58 -12.35 -1.40
N HIS A 749 -59.04 -12.03 -2.62
CA HIS A 749 -58.16 -12.09 -3.79
C HIS A 749 -57.05 -11.01 -3.76
N GLN A 750 -57.28 -9.85 -3.12
CA GLN A 750 -56.24 -8.84 -2.87
C GLN A 750 -55.41 -9.11 -1.59
N TYR A 751 -55.99 -9.70 -0.54
CA TYR A 751 -55.38 -10.07 0.74
C TYR A 751 -54.49 -11.31 0.61
N ILE A 752 -54.94 -12.37 -0.05
CA ILE A 752 -54.16 -13.59 -0.30
C ILE A 752 -52.93 -13.28 -1.18
N LEU A 753 -52.96 -12.18 -1.96
CA LEU A 753 -51.81 -11.69 -2.72
C LEU A 753 -50.85 -10.79 -1.91
N THR A 754 -51.29 -10.22 -0.78
CA THR A 754 -50.48 -9.30 0.06
C THR A 754 -49.89 -9.94 1.33
N TYR A 755 -50.45 -11.05 1.83
CA TYR A 755 -50.12 -11.60 3.15
C TYR A 755 -48.78 -12.36 3.30
N PRO A 756 -48.22 -13.07 2.29
CA PRO A 756 -46.90 -13.70 2.43
C PRO A 756 -45.72 -12.71 2.46
N ILE A 757 -45.99 -11.41 2.27
CA ILE A 757 -44.98 -10.38 1.98
C ILE A 757 -44.33 -9.80 3.26
N PHE A 758 -44.92 -9.98 4.44
CA PHE A 758 -44.49 -9.27 5.68
C PHE A 758 -43.86 -10.14 6.77
N GLY A 759 -44.13 -11.45 6.80
CA GLY A 759 -43.61 -12.34 7.86
C GLY A 759 -42.09 -12.47 7.85
N TYR A 760 -41.50 -12.74 6.68
CA TYR A 760 -40.09 -13.11 6.53
C TYR A 760 -39.12 -11.96 6.24
N ALA A 761 -39.64 -10.75 5.99
CA ALA A 761 -38.86 -9.64 5.46
C ALA A 761 -37.81 -9.08 6.42
N TYR A 762 -37.97 -9.36 7.72
CA TYR A 762 -37.12 -8.85 8.80
C TYR A 762 -36.58 -9.98 9.69
N ASP A 763 -36.77 -11.24 9.29
CA ASP A 763 -36.22 -12.41 9.99
C ASP A 763 -34.71 -12.46 9.79
N GLN A 764 -34.01 -13.07 10.76
CA GLN A 764 -32.56 -13.20 10.71
C GLN A 764 -32.14 -14.26 9.69
N ILE A 765 -30.89 -14.18 9.20
CA ILE A 765 -30.38 -15.09 8.17
C ILE A 765 -30.43 -16.55 8.65
N LEU A 766 -30.10 -16.81 9.92
CA LEU A 766 -30.14 -18.17 10.47
C LEU A 766 -31.57 -18.73 10.59
N GLU A 767 -32.56 -17.88 10.87
CA GLU A 767 -33.97 -18.27 10.92
C GLU A 767 -34.48 -18.65 9.52
N LEU A 768 -34.21 -17.78 8.53
CA LEU A 768 -34.54 -18.04 7.13
C LEU A 768 -33.83 -19.30 6.60
N GLY A 769 -32.54 -19.47 6.91
CA GLY A 769 -31.76 -20.64 6.52
C GLY A 769 -32.29 -21.93 7.14
N GLN A 770 -32.78 -21.87 8.38
CA GLN A 770 -33.43 -23.01 9.04
C GLN A 770 -34.78 -23.37 8.40
N LEU A 771 -35.60 -22.38 8.02
CA LEU A 771 -36.86 -22.62 7.30
C LEU A 771 -36.60 -23.34 5.97
N ILE A 772 -35.56 -22.94 5.23
CA ILE A 772 -35.15 -23.62 4.00
C ILE A 772 -34.65 -25.04 4.30
N LYS A 773 -33.73 -25.18 5.26
CA LYS A 773 -33.11 -26.47 5.61
C LYS A 773 -34.14 -27.51 6.08
N SER A 774 -35.15 -27.06 6.82
CA SER A 774 -36.28 -27.88 7.28
C SER A 774 -37.38 -28.06 6.22
N LYS A 775 -37.19 -27.51 5.01
CA LYS A 775 -38.11 -27.55 3.86
C LYS A 775 -39.49 -26.95 4.14
N GLN A 776 -39.55 -26.01 5.09
CA GLN A 776 -40.76 -25.26 5.42
C GLN A 776 -41.03 -24.11 4.41
N ILE A 777 -39.98 -23.61 3.78
CA ILE A 777 -40.04 -22.70 2.62
C ILE A 777 -38.98 -23.14 1.60
N SER A 778 -39.27 -22.99 0.31
CA SER A 778 -38.25 -23.20 -0.73
C SER A 778 -37.44 -21.92 -0.99
N SER A 779 -36.22 -22.06 -1.49
CA SER A 779 -35.39 -20.92 -1.92
C SER A 779 -36.10 -20.11 -3.01
N VAL A 780 -36.82 -20.79 -3.91
CA VAL A 780 -37.66 -20.14 -4.94
C VAL A 780 -38.79 -19.31 -4.33
N GLU A 781 -39.53 -19.86 -3.36
CA GLU A 781 -40.61 -19.16 -2.67
C GLU A 781 -40.08 -17.94 -1.90
N LEU A 782 -38.96 -18.08 -1.18
CA LEU A 782 -38.32 -16.97 -0.47
C LEU A 782 -37.85 -15.88 -1.45
N THR A 783 -37.24 -16.27 -2.56
CA THR A 783 -36.80 -15.35 -3.62
C THR A 783 -37.97 -14.55 -4.21
N GLU A 784 -39.11 -15.22 -4.45
CA GLU A 784 -40.31 -14.56 -4.97
C GLU A 784 -40.85 -13.49 -4.00
N ILE A 785 -40.82 -13.76 -2.69
CA ILE A 785 -41.25 -12.80 -1.65
C ILE A 785 -40.42 -11.51 -1.72
N PHE A 786 -39.08 -11.62 -1.76
CA PHE A 786 -38.22 -10.44 -1.81
C PHE A 786 -38.29 -9.70 -3.16
N LEU A 787 -38.45 -10.42 -4.28
CA LEU A 787 -38.69 -9.79 -5.59
C LEU A 787 -40.00 -8.97 -5.61
N ARG A 788 -41.07 -9.46 -4.97
CA ARG A 788 -42.32 -8.71 -4.82
C ARG A 788 -42.15 -7.46 -3.96
N ARG A 789 -41.38 -7.53 -2.86
CA ARG A 789 -41.06 -6.36 -2.02
C ARG A 789 -40.25 -5.32 -2.79
N LEU A 790 -39.23 -5.74 -3.54
CA LEU A 790 -38.46 -4.85 -4.42
C LEU A 790 -39.39 -4.10 -5.39
N LYS A 791 -40.28 -4.82 -6.08
CA LYS A 791 -41.26 -4.24 -7.02
C LYS A 791 -42.24 -3.28 -6.32
N ARG A 792 -42.65 -3.57 -5.08
CA ARG A 792 -43.59 -2.74 -4.30
C ARG A 792 -42.99 -1.41 -3.85
N TYR A 793 -41.80 -1.43 -3.23
CA TYR A 793 -41.27 -0.25 -2.55
C TYR A 793 -40.30 0.59 -3.39
N ASN A 794 -39.66 0.00 -4.41
CA ASN A 794 -38.69 0.72 -5.23
C ASN A 794 -39.25 1.96 -5.95
N PRO A 795 -40.50 2.00 -6.46
CA PRO A 795 -41.05 3.23 -7.05
C PRO A 795 -41.05 4.43 -6.10
N THR A 796 -41.15 4.19 -4.79
CA THR A 796 -41.07 5.23 -3.76
C THR A 796 -39.63 5.52 -3.36
N LEU A 797 -38.85 4.48 -3.04
CA LEU A 797 -37.51 4.64 -2.49
C LEU A 797 -36.44 4.99 -3.53
N GLN A 798 -36.63 4.58 -4.79
CA GLN A 798 -35.65 4.75 -5.87
C GLN A 798 -34.27 4.18 -5.49
N ALA A 799 -34.25 2.96 -4.95
CA ALA A 799 -33.09 2.32 -4.33
C ALA A 799 -32.47 1.18 -5.18
N VAL A 800 -33.09 0.80 -6.29
CA VAL A 800 -32.69 -0.33 -7.15
C VAL A 800 -32.36 0.16 -8.56
N VAL A 801 -31.21 -0.26 -9.08
CA VAL A 801 -30.77 -0.01 -10.47
C VAL A 801 -31.27 -1.12 -11.39
N THR A 802 -31.01 -2.38 -11.03
CA THR A 802 -31.38 -3.55 -11.84
C THR A 802 -31.92 -4.65 -10.93
N VAL A 803 -33.07 -5.23 -11.27
CA VAL A 803 -33.58 -6.45 -10.63
C VAL A 803 -33.03 -7.65 -11.39
N THR A 804 -32.41 -8.61 -10.71
CA THR A 804 -31.74 -9.77 -11.32
C THR A 804 -32.66 -10.99 -11.38
N GLU A 805 -33.93 -10.79 -11.77
CA GLU A 805 -35.02 -11.77 -11.60
C GLU A 805 -34.72 -13.14 -12.23
N GLU A 806 -34.21 -13.18 -13.46
CA GLU A 806 -33.89 -14.44 -14.14
C GLU A 806 -32.75 -15.20 -13.45
N LEU A 807 -31.67 -14.49 -13.08
CA LEU A 807 -30.54 -15.06 -12.34
C LEU A 807 -30.97 -15.55 -10.95
N ALA A 808 -31.81 -14.76 -10.26
CA ALA A 808 -32.33 -15.09 -8.94
C ALA A 808 -33.09 -16.42 -8.97
N TYR A 809 -34.04 -16.57 -9.89
CA TYR A 809 -34.77 -17.84 -10.04
C TYR A 809 -33.87 -19.01 -10.44
N LYS A 810 -32.86 -18.77 -11.31
CA LYS A 810 -31.91 -19.81 -11.69
C LYS A 810 -31.11 -20.31 -10.50
N GLN A 811 -30.56 -19.41 -9.68
CA GLN A 811 -29.76 -19.79 -8.52
C GLN A 811 -30.61 -20.37 -7.39
N ALA A 812 -31.80 -19.84 -7.14
CA ALA A 812 -32.74 -20.40 -6.17
C ALA A 812 -33.16 -21.84 -6.52
N LYS A 813 -33.45 -22.12 -7.80
CA LYS A 813 -33.76 -23.49 -8.26
C LYS A 813 -32.58 -24.44 -8.08
N GLU A 814 -31.35 -23.98 -8.31
CA GLU A 814 -30.16 -24.81 -8.09
C GLU A 814 -29.92 -25.06 -6.59
N ALA A 815 -30.14 -24.07 -5.72
CA ALA A 815 -30.10 -24.26 -4.28
C ALA A 815 -31.11 -25.32 -3.83
N ASP A 816 -32.39 -25.19 -4.23
CA ASP A 816 -33.42 -26.18 -3.89
C ASP A 816 -33.11 -27.59 -4.42
N LYS A 817 -32.52 -27.68 -5.61
CA LYS A 817 -32.05 -28.95 -6.19
C LYS A 817 -30.91 -29.55 -5.37
N LEU A 818 -29.90 -28.77 -4.97
CA LEU A 818 -28.82 -29.23 -4.10
C LEU A 818 -29.37 -29.73 -2.75
N LEU A 819 -30.30 -28.99 -2.15
CA LEU A 819 -30.96 -29.41 -0.91
C LEU A 819 -31.75 -30.71 -1.07
N SER A 820 -32.43 -30.89 -2.22
CA SER A 820 -33.15 -32.15 -2.53
C SER A 820 -32.21 -33.35 -2.66
N GLN A 821 -30.94 -33.11 -3.02
CA GLN A 821 -29.86 -34.11 -3.09
C GLN A 821 -29.14 -34.29 -1.74
N GLY A 822 -29.59 -33.62 -0.68
CA GLY A 822 -28.99 -33.69 0.66
C GLY A 822 -27.78 -32.78 0.85
N VAL A 823 -27.51 -31.86 -0.08
CA VAL A 823 -26.39 -30.91 -0.02
C VAL A 823 -26.88 -29.56 0.52
N TYR A 824 -26.52 -29.26 1.77
CA TYR A 824 -26.76 -27.95 2.39
C TYR A 824 -25.43 -27.19 2.49
N LEU A 825 -25.35 -26.01 1.88
CA LEU A 825 -24.10 -25.25 1.74
C LEU A 825 -23.77 -24.37 2.95
N GLY A 826 -24.70 -24.23 3.89
CA GLY A 826 -24.55 -23.38 5.08
C GLY A 826 -25.64 -22.30 5.18
N PRO A 827 -25.47 -21.31 6.08
CA PRO A 827 -26.49 -20.32 6.41
C PRO A 827 -27.07 -19.52 5.23
N LEU A 828 -26.28 -19.28 4.18
CA LEU A 828 -26.73 -18.52 3.00
C LEU A 828 -27.38 -19.37 1.90
N HIS A 829 -27.52 -20.67 2.10
CA HIS A 829 -28.11 -21.55 1.10
C HIS A 829 -29.55 -21.11 0.76
N GLY A 830 -29.73 -20.59 -0.45
CA GLY A 830 -31.02 -20.12 -0.97
C GLY A 830 -31.45 -18.73 -0.49
N ILE A 831 -30.62 -18.00 0.26
CA ILE A 831 -30.97 -16.70 0.85
C ILE A 831 -30.83 -15.55 -0.16
N PRO A 832 -31.89 -14.76 -0.40
CA PRO A 832 -31.83 -13.57 -1.26
C PRO A 832 -30.92 -12.46 -0.73
N TYR A 833 -30.27 -11.70 -1.61
CA TYR A 833 -29.45 -10.55 -1.22
C TYR A 833 -29.33 -9.46 -2.31
N GLY A 834 -28.91 -8.27 -1.91
CA GLY A 834 -28.62 -7.15 -2.81
C GLY A 834 -27.12 -6.82 -2.91
N LEU A 835 -26.69 -6.27 -4.04
CA LEU A 835 -25.32 -5.81 -4.27
C LEU A 835 -25.32 -4.34 -4.67
N LYS A 836 -24.48 -3.50 -4.06
CA LYS A 836 -24.23 -2.13 -4.54
C LYS A 836 -23.81 -2.15 -6.02
N ASP A 837 -24.29 -1.18 -6.81
CA ASP A 837 -24.10 -1.08 -8.26
C ASP A 837 -22.68 -0.68 -8.72
N ILE A 838 -21.70 -1.12 -7.96
CA ILE A 838 -20.26 -1.01 -8.26
C ILE A 838 -19.58 -2.38 -8.29
N ILE A 839 -20.32 -3.42 -7.89
CA ILE A 839 -19.86 -4.81 -7.82
C ILE A 839 -20.26 -5.50 -9.12
N ALA A 840 -19.30 -5.98 -9.89
CA ALA A 840 -19.54 -6.64 -11.16
C ALA A 840 -20.27 -7.98 -10.98
N VAL A 841 -21.27 -8.20 -11.83
CA VAL A 841 -22.00 -9.47 -11.96
C VAL A 841 -22.11 -9.74 -13.47
N PRO A 842 -21.61 -10.89 -13.96
CA PRO A 842 -21.65 -11.21 -15.40
C PRO A 842 -23.06 -11.09 -15.97
N ASP A 843 -23.17 -10.63 -17.23
CA ASP A 843 -24.43 -10.37 -17.95
C ASP A 843 -25.36 -9.27 -17.38
N TYR A 844 -25.05 -8.70 -16.21
CA TYR A 844 -25.88 -7.67 -15.57
C TYR A 844 -25.19 -6.31 -15.54
N LYS A 845 -26.00 -5.26 -15.62
CA LYS A 845 -25.52 -3.88 -15.57
C LYS A 845 -24.73 -3.61 -14.29
N THR A 846 -23.62 -2.89 -14.46
CA THR A 846 -22.79 -2.34 -13.38
C THR A 846 -22.49 -0.91 -13.77
N THR A 847 -23.41 -0.01 -13.42
CA THR A 847 -23.47 1.34 -14.00
C THR A 847 -22.74 2.39 -13.18
N TRP A 848 -22.28 2.00 -12.00
CA TRP A 848 -21.63 2.89 -11.04
C TRP A 848 -22.50 4.10 -10.65
N GLY A 849 -23.83 4.00 -10.79
CA GLY A 849 -24.74 5.12 -10.54
C GLY A 849 -24.56 6.33 -11.47
N SER A 850 -23.73 6.24 -12.51
CA SER A 850 -23.36 7.36 -13.38
C SER A 850 -24.07 7.30 -14.73
N GLY A 851 -24.51 8.46 -15.24
CA GLY A 851 -25.17 8.58 -16.53
C GLY A 851 -24.27 8.12 -17.69
N SER A 852 -22.97 8.39 -17.61
CA SER A 852 -21.98 8.01 -18.61
C SER A 852 -21.82 6.50 -18.76
N PHE A 853 -22.12 5.73 -17.70
CA PHE A 853 -21.95 4.28 -17.64
C PHE A 853 -23.29 3.54 -17.49
N LYS A 854 -24.42 4.20 -17.77
CA LYS A 854 -25.78 3.68 -17.56
C LYS A 854 -26.08 2.35 -18.26
N GLU A 855 -25.43 2.09 -19.39
CA GLU A 855 -25.60 0.85 -20.17
C GLU A 855 -24.42 -0.12 -20.01
N GLN A 856 -23.47 0.17 -19.13
CA GLN A 856 -22.27 -0.64 -18.93
C GLN A 856 -22.59 -2.01 -18.34
N VAL A 857 -22.03 -3.04 -18.97
CA VAL A 857 -21.95 -4.41 -18.45
C VAL A 857 -20.46 -4.75 -18.31
N VAL A 858 -20.04 -5.03 -17.08
CA VAL A 858 -18.68 -5.50 -16.78
C VAL A 858 -18.75 -7.01 -16.68
N ASP A 859 -18.31 -7.71 -17.73
CA ASP A 859 -18.37 -9.17 -17.83
C ASP A 859 -17.25 -9.84 -17.00
N MET A 860 -17.38 -9.71 -15.67
CA MET A 860 -16.45 -10.24 -14.69
C MET A 860 -17.19 -10.70 -13.45
N GLU A 861 -16.76 -11.82 -12.88
CA GLU A 861 -17.26 -12.30 -11.60
C GLU A 861 -16.49 -11.63 -10.46
N ALA A 862 -17.09 -10.66 -9.76
CA ALA A 862 -16.43 -10.02 -8.62
C ALA A 862 -16.14 -11.02 -7.49
N TRP A 863 -15.04 -10.84 -6.76
CA TRP A 863 -14.61 -11.75 -5.68
C TRP A 863 -15.70 -11.98 -4.64
N VAL A 864 -16.29 -10.89 -4.13
CA VAL A 864 -17.37 -10.96 -3.14
C VAL A 864 -18.62 -11.67 -3.67
N TYR A 865 -18.95 -11.47 -4.96
CA TYR A 865 -20.07 -12.15 -5.60
C TYR A 865 -19.80 -13.65 -5.74
N LYS A 866 -18.58 -14.03 -6.16
CA LYS A 866 -18.14 -15.42 -6.25
C LYS A 866 -18.27 -16.14 -4.89
N ARG A 867 -17.80 -15.52 -3.81
CA ARG A 867 -17.91 -16.06 -2.43
C ARG A 867 -19.36 -16.31 -2.03
N LEU A 868 -20.24 -15.32 -2.22
CA LEU A 868 -21.67 -15.42 -1.88
C LEU A 868 -22.40 -16.49 -2.72
N LYS A 869 -22.12 -16.55 -4.02
CA LYS A 869 -22.66 -17.58 -4.92
C LYS A 869 -22.21 -18.97 -4.51
N SER A 870 -20.93 -19.16 -4.16
CA SER A 870 -20.42 -20.44 -3.65
C SER A 870 -21.05 -20.88 -2.33
N ALA A 871 -21.49 -19.92 -1.49
CA ALA A 871 -22.25 -20.20 -0.27
C ALA A 871 -23.75 -20.46 -0.51
N GLY A 872 -24.21 -20.39 -1.77
CA GLY A 872 -25.60 -20.64 -2.16
C GLY A 872 -26.53 -19.42 -2.06
N GLY A 873 -26.00 -18.21 -1.85
CA GLY A 873 -26.81 -16.99 -1.84
C GLY A 873 -27.40 -16.67 -3.21
N VAL A 874 -28.54 -15.97 -3.22
CA VAL A 874 -29.31 -15.63 -4.44
C VAL A 874 -29.35 -14.09 -4.65
N PRO A 875 -28.65 -13.51 -5.65
CA PRO A 875 -28.72 -12.08 -5.90
C PRO A 875 -30.08 -11.73 -6.51
N VAL A 876 -30.82 -10.81 -5.88
CA VAL A 876 -32.13 -10.34 -6.37
C VAL A 876 -32.09 -8.94 -6.97
N ALA A 877 -31.06 -8.14 -6.67
CA ALA A 877 -30.93 -6.79 -7.22
C ALA A 877 -29.49 -6.22 -7.17
N LYS A 878 -29.20 -5.37 -8.17
CA LYS A 878 -28.16 -4.34 -8.12
C LYS A 878 -28.78 -3.05 -7.54
N LEU A 879 -28.26 -2.60 -6.41
CA LEU A 879 -28.79 -1.51 -5.60
C LEU A 879 -28.03 -0.21 -5.85
N VAL A 880 -28.75 0.91 -5.76
CA VAL A 880 -28.23 2.25 -6.10
C VAL A 880 -26.95 2.58 -5.33
N SER A 881 -25.98 3.09 -6.08
CA SER A 881 -24.83 3.83 -5.59
C SER A 881 -24.96 5.28 -5.99
N GLY A 882 -24.44 6.21 -5.19
CA GLY A 882 -24.09 7.55 -5.69
C GLY A 882 -23.16 7.42 -6.90
N SER A 883 -23.23 8.39 -7.81
CA SER A 883 -22.49 8.42 -9.06
C SER A 883 -21.00 8.25 -8.79
N LEU A 884 -20.40 7.20 -9.37
CA LEU A 884 -19.00 6.81 -9.20
C LEU A 884 -18.61 6.64 -7.72
N ALA A 885 -19.56 6.13 -6.94
CA ALA A 885 -19.46 5.94 -5.49
C ALA A 885 -19.20 7.23 -4.69
N TYR A 886 -19.50 8.40 -5.25
CA TYR A 886 -19.33 9.70 -4.61
C TYR A 886 -20.67 10.38 -4.33
N ASP A 887 -20.86 10.83 -3.08
CA ASP A 887 -22.08 11.45 -2.56
C ASP A 887 -23.37 10.64 -2.83
N ASP A 888 -24.56 11.27 -2.80
CA ASP A 888 -25.87 10.60 -2.84
C ASP A 888 -26.66 10.73 -4.16
N ILE A 889 -26.14 11.49 -5.13
CA ILE A 889 -26.77 11.72 -6.44
C ILE A 889 -26.39 10.61 -7.42
N TRP A 890 -27.37 10.01 -8.09
CA TRP A 890 -27.18 9.06 -9.19
C TRP A 890 -28.03 9.47 -10.40
N PHE A 891 -27.81 8.89 -11.59
CA PHE A 891 -28.56 9.30 -12.80
C PHE A 891 -30.09 9.14 -12.70
N GLY A 892 -30.58 8.37 -11.73
CA GLY A 892 -31.99 8.18 -11.43
C GLY A 892 -32.57 9.14 -10.37
N GLY A 893 -31.77 10.06 -9.82
CA GLY A 893 -32.16 11.01 -8.78
C GLY A 893 -31.41 10.79 -7.45
N ARG A 894 -32.16 10.68 -6.35
CA ARG A 894 -31.63 10.42 -5.01
C ARG A 894 -32.51 9.40 -4.29
N THR A 895 -31.90 8.43 -3.62
CA THR A 895 -32.61 7.38 -2.87
C THR A 895 -33.25 7.97 -1.61
N ARG A 896 -34.53 7.66 -1.37
CA ARG A 896 -35.26 8.18 -0.20
C ARG A 896 -34.99 7.35 1.05
N ASN A 897 -35.19 7.98 2.21
CA ASN A 897 -35.04 7.31 3.51
C ASN A 897 -36.33 6.53 3.88
N PRO A 898 -36.24 5.23 4.23
CA PRO A 898 -37.41 4.44 4.67
C PRO A 898 -38.08 4.93 5.96
N TRP A 899 -37.36 5.62 6.86
CA TRP A 899 -37.89 6.18 8.11
C TRP A 899 -38.60 7.52 7.93
N ASN A 900 -38.20 8.27 6.91
CA ASN A 900 -38.81 9.52 6.51
C ASN A 900 -38.63 9.75 5.00
N ILE A 901 -39.67 9.48 4.21
CA ILE A 901 -39.63 9.60 2.73
C ILE A 901 -39.50 11.05 2.20
N GLU A 902 -39.49 12.05 3.10
CA GLU A 902 -39.16 13.45 2.83
C GLU A 902 -37.68 13.77 3.09
N GLU A 903 -36.88 12.78 3.49
CA GLU A 903 -35.42 12.85 3.58
C GLU A 903 -34.80 11.83 2.62
N TYR A 904 -33.53 12.04 2.24
CA TYR A 904 -32.78 11.03 1.48
C TYR A 904 -31.95 10.14 2.39
N SER A 905 -31.56 8.97 1.89
CA SER A 905 -30.80 7.99 2.66
C SER A 905 -29.31 8.34 2.83
N THR A 906 -28.81 9.38 2.16
CA THR A 906 -27.39 9.74 1.99
C THR A 906 -26.58 8.69 1.22
N GLY A 907 -25.34 9.02 0.85
CA GLY A 907 -24.53 8.23 -0.07
C GLY A 907 -23.11 7.91 0.42
N SER A 908 -22.35 7.10 -0.32
CA SER A 908 -22.74 6.56 -1.63
C SER A 908 -23.45 5.21 -1.61
N SER A 909 -23.53 4.49 -0.48
CA SER A 909 -24.26 3.21 -0.40
C SER A 909 -25.75 3.38 -0.08
N ALA A 910 -26.39 4.33 -0.77
CA ALA A 910 -27.76 4.77 -0.53
C ALA A 910 -28.79 3.63 -0.71
N GLY A 911 -28.65 2.85 -1.79
CA GLY A 911 -29.52 1.72 -2.11
C GLY A 911 -29.40 0.55 -1.12
N PRO A 912 -28.19 0.03 -0.85
CA PRO A 912 -27.95 -0.98 0.18
C PRO A 912 -28.61 -0.67 1.53
N ALA A 913 -28.39 0.54 2.06
CA ALA A 913 -28.94 0.93 3.35
C ALA A 913 -30.48 1.01 3.34
N ALA A 914 -31.06 1.67 2.33
CA ALA A 914 -32.50 1.83 2.21
C ALA A 914 -33.22 0.49 2.00
N CYS A 915 -32.72 -0.37 1.11
CA CYS A 915 -33.32 -1.68 0.83
C CYS A 915 -33.24 -2.62 2.04
N THR A 916 -32.11 -2.68 2.74
CA THR A 916 -32.00 -3.50 3.96
C THR A 916 -32.87 -2.95 5.08
N SER A 917 -32.93 -1.62 5.26
CA SER A 917 -33.80 -1.02 6.28
C SER A 917 -35.29 -1.28 6.01
N ALA A 918 -35.72 -1.24 4.75
CA ALA A 918 -37.13 -1.47 4.35
C ALA A 918 -37.50 -2.97 4.22
N GLY A 919 -36.58 -3.88 4.55
CA GLY A 919 -36.79 -5.32 4.37
C GLY A 919 -36.99 -5.74 2.91
N MET A 920 -36.48 -4.96 1.94
CA MET A 920 -36.52 -5.32 0.51
C MET A 920 -35.51 -6.42 0.18
N VAL A 921 -34.48 -6.58 1.02
CA VAL A 921 -33.52 -7.68 1.03
C VAL A 921 -33.13 -8.00 2.49
N PRO A 922 -32.83 -9.26 2.85
CA PRO A 922 -32.33 -9.61 4.18
C PRO A 922 -31.01 -8.92 4.52
N PHE A 923 -30.10 -8.85 3.54
CA PHE A 923 -28.83 -8.14 3.64
C PHE A 923 -28.40 -7.60 2.28
N ALA A 924 -27.47 -6.65 2.32
CA ALA A 924 -26.81 -6.12 1.12
C ALA A 924 -25.31 -5.96 1.34
N ILE A 925 -24.53 -6.13 0.26
CA ILE A 925 -23.11 -5.78 0.26
C ILE A 925 -22.93 -4.36 -0.29
N ALA A 926 -22.08 -3.60 0.38
CA ALA A 926 -21.74 -2.23 0.03
C ALA A 926 -20.23 -1.97 0.13
N SER A 927 -19.83 -0.74 -0.18
CA SER A 927 -18.44 -0.27 -0.05
C SER A 927 -18.33 1.04 0.74
N GLU A 928 -17.20 1.22 1.41
CA GLU A 928 -16.78 2.49 1.99
C GLU A 928 -15.32 2.84 1.68
N THR A 929 -15.14 4.01 1.05
CA THR A 929 -13.86 4.74 0.96
C THR A 929 -13.75 5.74 2.11
N ALA A 930 -14.81 6.55 2.29
CA ALA A 930 -14.95 7.54 3.35
C ALA A 930 -16.44 7.79 3.63
N GLY A 931 -16.97 7.21 4.71
CA GLY A 931 -18.34 7.47 5.15
C GLY A 931 -19.45 6.75 4.39
N SER A 932 -19.18 6.16 3.23
CA SER A 932 -20.19 5.62 2.32
C SER A 932 -20.97 4.42 2.85
N MET A 933 -20.58 3.80 3.96
CA MET A 933 -21.41 2.84 4.71
C MET A 933 -21.95 3.46 6.00
N THR A 934 -21.10 4.16 6.75
CA THR A 934 -21.44 4.70 8.07
C THR A 934 -22.56 5.75 8.03
N TYR A 935 -22.51 6.71 7.10
CA TYR A 935 -23.57 7.72 6.93
C TYR A 935 -24.92 7.10 6.53
N PRO A 936 -25.02 6.33 5.43
CA PRO A 936 -26.31 5.77 5.05
C PRO A 936 -26.82 4.74 6.06
N ALA A 937 -25.95 4.03 6.79
CA ALA A 937 -26.35 3.20 7.93
C ALA A 937 -26.98 4.02 9.06
N ALA A 938 -26.34 5.13 9.43
CA ALA A 938 -26.82 6.04 10.45
C ALA A 938 -28.18 6.64 10.08
N HIS A 939 -28.32 7.14 8.85
CA HIS A 939 -29.55 7.77 8.36
C HIS A 939 -30.69 6.77 8.14
N CYS A 940 -30.41 5.55 7.67
CA CYS A 940 -31.44 4.53 7.46
C CYS A 940 -31.71 3.68 8.72
N GLY A 941 -31.01 3.89 9.84
CA GLY A 941 -31.22 3.11 11.06
C GLY A 941 -31.04 1.62 10.86
N VAL A 942 -29.97 1.23 10.15
CA VAL A 942 -29.64 -0.16 9.82
C VAL A 942 -28.28 -0.52 10.41
N THR A 943 -28.10 -1.79 10.79
CA THR A 943 -26.83 -2.28 11.32
C THR A 943 -25.86 -2.46 10.15
N ALA A 944 -24.64 -1.95 10.27
CA ALA A 944 -23.64 -2.09 9.21
C ALA A 944 -22.24 -2.32 9.79
N LEU A 945 -21.47 -3.16 9.11
CA LEU A 945 -20.06 -3.38 9.41
C LEU A 945 -19.21 -2.84 8.27
N ARG A 946 -18.38 -1.85 8.56
CA ARG A 946 -17.20 -1.57 7.76
C ARG A 946 -16.05 -2.37 8.38
N PRO A 947 -15.57 -3.45 7.73
CA PRO A 947 -14.58 -4.33 8.34
C PRO A 947 -13.17 -3.73 8.31
N THR A 948 -12.22 -4.43 8.92
CA THR A 948 -10.80 -4.17 8.76
C THR A 948 -10.42 -4.09 7.28
N PHE A 949 -9.58 -3.11 6.91
CA PHE A 949 -9.06 -3.02 5.55
C PHE A 949 -8.29 -4.29 5.17
N GLY A 950 -8.50 -4.80 3.94
CA GLY A 950 -7.83 -6.01 3.43
C GLY A 950 -8.52 -7.33 3.78
N THR A 951 -9.55 -7.33 4.65
CA THR A 951 -10.27 -8.56 5.04
C THR A 951 -11.10 -9.16 3.89
N VAL A 952 -11.63 -8.32 2.99
CA VAL A 952 -12.48 -8.73 1.86
C VAL A 952 -11.85 -8.23 0.56
N GLY A 953 -11.51 -9.15 -0.35
CA GLY A 953 -10.95 -8.82 -1.65
C GLY A 953 -11.91 -8.04 -2.56
N ARG A 954 -11.35 -7.17 -3.38
CA ARG A 954 -12.08 -6.19 -4.20
C ARG A 954 -12.01 -6.43 -5.71
N THR A 955 -11.45 -7.55 -6.17
CA THR A 955 -11.45 -7.88 -7.61
C THR A 955 -12.88 -7.80 -8.18
N GLY A 956 -13.03 -7.04 -9.27
CA GLY A 956 -14.33 -6.81 -9.92
C GLY A 956 -15.23 -5.79 -9.24
N VAL A 957 -14.70 -4.96 -8.35
CA VAL A 957 -15.39 -3.81 -7.74
C VAL A 957 -14.75 -2.51 -8.21
N MET A 958 -15.57 -1.52 -8.55
CA MET A 958 -15.08 -0.17 -8.81
C MET A 958 -14.76 0.51 -7.46
N SER A 959 -13.46 0.66 -7.20
CA SER A 959 -12.90 1.33 -6.04
C SER A 959 -12.57 2.78 -6.39
N ILE A 960 -12.86 3.71 -5.48
CA ILE A 960 -12.40 5.10 -5.58
C ILE A 960 -10.93 5.17 -5.14
N SER A 961 -10.56 4.43 -4.09
CA SER A 961 -9.20 4.35 -3.59
C SER A 961 -8.83 2.93 -3.17
N GLU A 962 -7.78 2.43 -3.79
CA GLU A 962 -7.28 1.07 -3.60
C GLU A 962 -6.67 0.90 -2.22
N SER A 963 -6.21 1.99 -1.59
CA SER A 963 -5.67 1.95 -0.23
C SER A 963 -6.70 2.27 0.87
N LEU A 964 -7.96 2.57 0.52
CA LEU A 964 -9.00 2.95 1.47
C LEU A 964 -10.29 2.12 1.35
N ASP A 965 -10.68 1.66 0.17
CA ASP A 965 -11.97 1.00 -0.03
C ASP A 965 -12.11 -0.30 0.77
N LYS A 966 -13.26 -0.48 1.40
CA LYS A 966 -13.63 -1.68 2.18
C LYS A 966 -14.99 -2.17 1.71
N LEU A 967 -15.17 -3.48 1.64
CA LEU A 967 -16.47 -4.10 1.36
C LEU A 967 -17.04 -4.66 2.64
N GLY A 968 -18.32 -4.39 2.91
CA GLY A 968 -18.97 -4.85 4.12
C GLY A 968 -20.48 -5.02 4.00
N PRO A 969 -21.10 -5.70 4.98
CA PRO A 969 -22.53 -5.95 4.99
C PRO A 969 -23.34 -4.83 5.64
N PHE A 970 -24.51 -4.56 5.04
CA PHE A 970 -25.68 -3.97 5.69
C PHE A 970 -26.64 -5.10 6.08
N CYS A 971 -26.98 -5.17 7.36
CA CYS A 971 -27.88 -6.17 7.92
C CYS A 971 -28.86 -5.57 8.93
N ARG A 972 -29.84 -6.35 9.38
CA ARG A 972 -30.70 -5.96 10.50
C ARG A 972 -30.02 -6.15 11.84
N THR A 973 -29.20 -7.19 11.99
CA THR A 973 -28.52 -7.54 13.24
C THR A 973 -27.00 -7.57 13.07
N ALA A 974 -26.27 -7.44 14.19
CA ALA A 974 -24.83 -7.67 14.23
C ALA A 974 -24.47 -9.15 14.01
N GLU A 975 -25.37 -10.08 14.37
CA GLU A 975 -25.21 -11.51 14.10
C GLU A 975 -25.16 -11.81 12.61
N ASP A 976 -26.09 -11.24 11.84
CA ASP A 976 -26.08 -11.34 10.39
C ASP A 976 -24.80 -10.73 9.78
N CYS A 977 -24.34 -9.56 10.29
CA CYS A 977 -23.07 -8.98 9.84
C CYS A 977 -21.89 -9.93 10.07
N ALA A 978 -21.83 -10.63 11.20
CA ALA A 978 -20.78 -11.60 11.49
C ALA A 978 -20.80 -12.79 10.52
N ILE A 979 -21.99 -13.34 10.24
CA ILE A 979 -22.17 -14.46 9.29
C ILE A 979 -21.74 -14.06 7.88
N ILE A 980 -22.18 -12.87 7.43
CA ILE A 980 -21.81 -12.39 6.10
C ILE A 980 -20.29 -12.16 6.01
N LEU A 981 -19.69 -11.51 7.00
CA LEU A 981 -18.24 -11.28 7.00
C LEU A 981 -17.46 -12.59 6.94
N ASP A 982 -17.86 -13.61 7.72
CA ASP A 982 -17.21 -14.93 7.72
C ASP A 982 -17.24 -15.60 6.32
N ILE A 983 -18.31 -15.36 5.55
CA ILE A 983 -18.48 -15.90 4.21
C ILE A 983 -17.73 -15.10 3.14
N ILE A 984 -17.64 -13.77 3.26
CA ILE A 984 -17.03 -12.94 2.20
C ILE A 984 -15.53 -12.70 2.40
N ARG A 985 -15.01 -12.84 3.62
CA ARG A 985 -13.59 -12.65 3.92
C ARG A 985 -12.69 -13.66 3.23
N GLY A 986 -11.41 -13.32 3.10
CA GLY A 986 -10.34 -14.23 2.65
C GLY A 986 -9.41 -13.59 1.61
N LYS A 987 -8.22 -14.18 1.43
CA LYS A 987 -7.23 -13.75 0.44
C LYS A 987 -7.80 -13.90 -0.98
N ASP A 988 -7.93 -12.78 -1.66
CA ASP A 988 -8.19 -12.71 -3.09
C ASP A 988 -6.84 -12.77 -3.84
N PRO A 989 -6.63 -13.76 -4.72
CA PRO A 989 -5.35 -13.97 -5.40
C PRO A 989 -5.01 -12.89 -6.44
N ASP A 990 -5.97 -12.05 -6.83
CA ASP A 990 -5.80 -10.96 -7.78
C ASP A 990 -5.95 -9.56 -7.11
N ASP A 991 -6.27 -9.48 -5.81
CA ASP A 991 -6.18 -8.27 -4.97
C ASP A 991 -4.98 -8.38 -4.01
N LEU A 992 -3.90 -7.65 -4.33
CA LEU A 992 -2.65 -7.68 -3.58
C LEU A 992 -2.76 -7.10 -2.16
N SER A 993 -3.74 -6.23 -1.91
CA SER A 993 -3.99 -5.65 -0.59
C SER A 993 -4.81 -6.54 0.34
N SER A 994 -5.49 -7.55 -0.22
CA SER A 994 -6.25 -8.50 0.57
C SER A 994 -5.32 -9.45 1.32
N SER A 995 -5.71 -9.94 2.49
CA SER A 995 -4.95 -10.98 3.19
C SER A 995 -5.87 -11.96 3.92
N ASP A 996 -5.35 -13.17 4.17
CA ASP A 996 -6.08 -14.19 4.94
C ASP A 996 -5.91 -13.92 6.44
N MET A 997 -6.63 -12.91 6.93
CA MET A 997 -6.52 -12.46 8.33
C MET A 997 -7.19 -13.45 9.29
N PRO A 998 -6.57 -13.73 10.45
CA PRO A 998 -7.26 -14.38 11.55
C PRO A 998 -8.50 -13.57 11.95
N PHE A 999 -9.61 -14.26 12.20
CA PHE A 999 -10.85 -13.65 12.69
C PHE A 999 -11.34 -14.48 13.86
N GLY A 1000 -11.37 -13.87 15.04
CA GLY A 1000 -11.94 -14.50 16.23
C GLY A 1000 -13.43 -14.77 16.04
N ASP A 1001 -13.95 -15.79 16.73
CA ASP A 1001 -15.39 -16.07 16.73
C ASP A 1001 -16.12 -15.05 17.62
N PRO A 1002 -16.92 -14.12 17.06
CA PRO A 1002 -17.61 -13.10 17.84
C PRO A 1002 -18.66 -13.69 18.79
N PHE A 1003 -19.19 -14.88 18.51
CA PHE A 1003 -20.19 -15.55 19.36
C PHE A 1003 -19.57 -16.15 20.63
N SER A 1004 -18.24 -16.29 20.66
CA SER A 1004 -17.48 -16.89 21.77
C SER A 1004 -16.74 -15.88 22.64
N VAL A 1005 -16.86 -14.57 22.35
CA VAL A 1005 -16.16 -13.52 23.09
C VAL A 1005 -16.76 -13.34 24.49
N ASP A 1006 -15.91 -13.47 25.51
CA ASP A 1006 -16.28 -13.14 26.90
C ASP A 1006 -16.17 -11.62 27.12
N ILE A 1007 -17.27 -10.91 26.83
CA ILE A 1007 -17.33 -9.45 26.91
C ILE A 1007 -17.04 -8.89 28.31
N SER A 1008 -17.17 -9.70 29.37
CA SER A 1008 -16.91 -9.27 30.75
C SER A 1008 -15.42 -9.05 31.06
N LYS A 1009 -14.54 -9.57 30.19
CA LYS A 1009 -13.09 -9.37 30.28
C LYS A 1009 -12.60 -8.16 29.48
N LEU A 1010 -13.47 -7.54 28.69
CA LEU A 1010 -13.09 -6.42 27.83
C LEU A 1010 -13.08 -5.11 28.61
N THR A 1011 -12.06 -4.31 28.34
CA THR A 1011 -12.02 -2.88 28.71
C THR A 1011 -12.31 -2.06 27.47
N VAL A 1012 -13.41 -1.29 27.50
CA VAL A 1012 -13.91 -0.54 26.35
C VAL A 1012 -13.91 0.95 26.67
N GLY A 1013 -13.29 1.73 25.78
CA GLY A 1013 -13.28 3.18 25.85
C GLY A 1013 -14.62 3.80 25.46
N TYR A 1014 -14.98 4.95 26.00
CA TYR A 1014 -16.02 5.80 25.43
C TYR A 1014 -15.49 7.23 25.27
N LEU A 1015 -15.76 7.80 24.09
CA LEU A 1015 -15.41 9.19 23.76
C LEU A 1015 -16.48 10.15 24.32
N GLU A 1016 -16.18 11.45 24.32
CA GLU A 1016 -17.11 12.49 24.79
C GLU A 1016 -18.43 12.53 23.98
N ASP A 1017 -18.37 12.17 22.69
CA ASP A 1017 -19.51 12.11 21.78
C ASP A 1017 -20.21 10.74 21.75
N ALA A 1018 -19.88 9.84 22.69
CA ALA A 1018 -20.54 8.55 22.80
C ALA A 1018 -21.95 8.68 23.42
N GLU A 1019 -22.90 7.92 22.88
CA GLU A 1019 -24.25 7.85 23.42
C GLU A 1019 -24.26 7.17 24.79
N LYS A 1020 -24.63 7.91 25.83
CA LYS A 1020 -24.54 7.46 27.23
C LYS A 1020 -25.36 6.20 27.52
N GLU A 1021 -26.52 6.04 26.88
CA GLU A 1021 -27.36 4.85 27.01
C GLU A 1021 -26.62 3.58 26.58
N VAL A 1022 -25.78 3.66 25.55
CA VAL A 1022 -24.96 2.54 25.07
C VAL A 1022 -23.94 2.14 26.13
N VAL A 1023 -23.28 3.13 26.73
CA VAL A 1023 -22.31 2.92 27.81
C VAL A 1023 -22.99 2.24 29.01
N ASP A 1024 -24.13 2.76 29.47
CA ASP A 1024 -24.85 2.23 30.62
C ASP A 1024 -25.34 0.78 30.39
N ILE A 1025 -25.81 0.47 29.18
CA ILE A 1025 -26.23 -0.89 28.81
C ILE A 1025 -25.05 -1.86 28.79
N LEU A 1026 -23.90 -1.47 28.22
CA LEU A 1026 -22.72 -2.35 28.18
C LEU A 1026 -22.13 -2.56 29.58
N VAL A 1027 -22.15 -1.56 30.46
CA VAL A 1027 -21.84 -1.72 31.88
C VAL A 1027 -22.76 -2.75 32.53
N SER A 1028 -24.08 -2.69 32.25
CA SER A 1028 -25.05 -3.66 32.78
C SER A 1028 -24.81 -5.10 32.30
N LYS A 1029 -24.14 -5.26 31.16
CA LYS A 1029 -23.71 -6.56 30.60
C LYS A 1029 -22.35 -7.03 31.13
N GLY A 1030 -21.70 -6.24 32.00
CA GLY A 1030 -20.43 -6.59 32.64
C GLY A 1030 -19.18 -6.10 31.92
N VAL A 1031 -19.31 -5.25 30.89
CA VAL A 1031 -18.16 -4.65 30.19
C VAL A 1031 -17.52 -3.57 31.07
N ASN A 1032 -16.18 -3.55 31.15
CA ASN A 1032 -15.45 -2.50 31.87
C ASN A 1032 -15.33 -1.23 31.01
N MET A 1033 -16.23 -0.27 31.20
CA MET A 1033 -16.26 0.98 30.42
C MET A 1033 -15.38 2.07 31.05
N VAL A 1034 -14.50 2.71 30.27
CA VAL A 1034 -13.59 3.78 30.73
C VAL A 1034 -13.62 4.99 29.78
N PRO A 1035 -13.45 6.24 30.27
CA PRO A 1035 -13.21 7.38 29.38
C PRO A 1035 -11.98 7.13 28.50
N PHE A 1036 -12.05 7.51 27.23
CA PHE A 1036 -10.97 7.30 26.28
C PHE A 1036 -10.76 8.52 25.38
N GLN A 1037 -9.54 8.67 24.86
CA GLN A 1037 -9.18 9.69 23.87
C GLN A 1037 -8.21 9.09 22.88
N LEU A 1038 -8.47 9.31 21.58
CA LEU A 1038 -7.55 8.95 20.51
C LEU A 1038 -6.52 10.07 20.37
N ASN A 1039 -5.24 9.75 20.56
CA ASN A 1039 -4.14 10.73 20.53
C ASN A 1039 -3.28 10.52 19.30
N TYR A 1040 -3.14 11.57 18.49
CA TYR A 1040 -2.24 11.64 17.34
C TYR A 1040 -1.86 13.11 17.09
N THR A 1041 -0.81 13.32 16.32
CA THR A 1041 -0.15 14.62 16.12
C THR A 1041 -0.21 15.14 14.69
N VAL A 1042 -0.88 14.40 13.80
CA VAL A 1042 -1.08 14.82 12.41
C VAL A 1042 -2.06 15.98 12.35
N ASP A 1043 -1.69 17.05 11.64
CA ASP A 1043 -2.45 18.31 11.55
C ASP A 1043 -3.82 18.15 10.88
N SER A 1044 -3.98 17.21 9.94
CA SER A 1044 -5.26 16.97 9.25
C SER A 1044 -5.37 15.54 8.69
N ALA A 1045 -6.10 14.66 9.39
CA ALA A 1045 -6.44 13.34 8.87
C ALA A 1045 -7.32 13.44 7.61
N GLN A 1046 -8.27 14.38 7.58
CA GLN A 1046 -9.07 14.66 6.40
C GLN A 1046 -8.22 15.05 5.18
N GLY A 1047 -7.18 15.86 5.37
CA GLY A 1047 -6.27 16.27 4.30
C GLY A 1047 -5.58 15.08 3.66
N ILE A 1048 -5.02 14.18 4.49
CA ILE A 1048 -4.40 12.93 4.00
C ILE A 1048 -5.42 12.08 3.25
N LEU A 1049 -6.64 11.90 3.80
CA LEU A 1049 -7.68 11.09 3.16
C LEU A 1049 -8.07 11.64 1.78
N ASN A 1050 -8.35 12.93 1.68
CA ASN A 1050 -8.77 13.55 0.42
C ASN A 1050 -7.68 13.43 -0.64
N PHE A 1051 -6.41 13.65 -0.26
CA PHE A 1051 -5.28 13.52 -1.18
C PHE A 1051 -5.12 12.10 -1.73
N THR A 1052 -5.17 11.11 -0.85
CA THR A 1052 -5.10 9.71 -1.25
C THR A 1052 -6.26 9.36 -2.18
N MET A 1053 -7.48 9.79 -1.81
CA MET A 1053 -8.69 9.52 -2.59
C MET A 1053 -8.65 10.18 -3.96
N ASP A 1054 -8.30 11.47 -4.06
CA ASP A 1054 -8.28 12.25 -5.30
C ASP A 1054 -7.30 11.66 -6.33
N VAL A 1055 -6.09 11.28 -5.89
CA VAL A 1055 -5.06 10.67 -6.76
C VAL A 1055 -5.47 9.27 -7.22
N ASP A 1056 -5.89 8.41 -6.30
CA ASP A 1056 -6.28 7.04 -6.63
C ASP A 1056 -7.49 7.05 -7.58
N MET A 1057 -8.46 7.94 -7.33
CA MET A 1057 -9.65 8.11 -8.16
C MET A 1057 -9.28 8.60 -9.56
N LEU A 1058 -8.40 9.60 -9.68
CA LEU A 1058 -7.92 10.07 -10.97
C LEU A 1058 -7.21 8.97 -11.76
N ALA A 1059 -6.46 8.08 -11.11
CA ALA A 1059 -5.84 6.96 -11.80
C ALA A 1059 -6.86 6.01 -12.45
N HIS A 1060 -8.02 5.78 -11.82
CA HIS A 1060 -9.12 5.03 -12.44
C HIS A 1060 -9.70 5.77 -13.65
N PHE A 1061 -9.94 7.06 -13.54
CA PHE A 1061 -10.60 7.84 -14.59
C PHE A 1061 -9.65 8.62 -15.51
N ASP A 1062 -8.39 8.18 -15.59
CA ASP A 1062 -7.31 8.88 -16.29
C ASP A 1062 -7.62 9.06 -17.78
N GLU A 1063 -7.93 7.97 -18.47
CA GLU A 1063 -8.24 7.99 -19.92
C GLU A 1063 -9.53 8.77 -20.21
N TRP A 1064 -10.51 8.65 -19.31
CA TRP A 1064 -11.77 9.39 -19.42
C TRP A 1064 -11.55 10.91 -19.32
N GLN A 1065 -10.71 11.37 -18.39
CA GLN A 1065 -10.33 12.79 -18.29
C GLN A 1065 -9.47 13.25 -19.48
N ARG A 1066 -8.49 12.45 -19.92
CA ARG A 1066 -7.62 12.77 -21.07
C ARG A 1066 -8.41 12.93 -22.37
N ALA A 1067 -9.47 12.14 -22.54
CA ALA A 1067 -10.38 12.23 -23.67
C ALA A 1067 -11.33 13.45 -23.59
N GLY A 1068 -11.29 14.24 -22.50
CA GLY A 1068 -12.16 15.39 -22.26
C GLY A 1068 -13.62 15.01 -21.97
N LEU A 1069 -13.88 13.74 -21.63
CA LEU A 1069 -15.24 13.26 -21.35
C LEU A 1069 -15.75 13.69 -19.98
N ASP A 1070 -14.85 14.20 -19.12
CA ASP A 1070 -15.17 14.75 -17.82
C ASP A 1070 -15.97 16.06 -17.88
N ASP A 1071 -15.92 16.78 -19.00
CA ASP A 1071 -16.77 17.95 -19.26
C ASP A 1071 -18.26 17.62 -19.32
N ALA A 1072 -18.59 16.38 -19.69
CA ALA A 1072 -19.96 15.92 -19.82
C ALA A 1072 -20.48 15.24 -18.54
N PHE A 1073 -19.77 15.34 -17.40
CA PHE A 1073 -20.20 14.72 -16.16
C PHE A 1073 -21.36 15.48 -15.51
N GLU A 1074 -22.55 14.89 -15.59
CA GLU A 1074 -23.82 15.58 -15.31
C GLU A 1074 -24.23 15.60 -13.83
N ALA A 1075 -23.57 14.80 -12.97
CA ALA A 1075 -24.09 14.53 -11.63
C ALA A 1075 -23.68 15.57 -10.59
N GLN A 1076 -22.44 16.07 -10.63
CA GLN A 1076 -21.86 16.93 -9.59
C GLN A 1076 -20.75 17.83 -10.16
N ASP A 1077 -20.89 19.16 -10.03
CA ASP A 1077 -19.92 20.14 -10.56
C ASP A 1077 -18.54 20.07 -9.90
N GLN A 1078 -18.45 19.54 -8.66
CA GLN A 1078 -17.19 19.46 -7.92
C GLN A 1078 -16.25 18.37 -8.44
N TRP A 1079 -16.79 17.29 -9.00
CA TRP A 1079 -16.03 16.08 -9.28
C TRP A 1079 -15.00 16.23 -10.42
N PRO A 1080 -15.35 16.83 -11.59
CA PRO A 1080 -14.36 17.10 -12.63
C PRO A 1080 -13.25 18.06 -12.16
N LEU A 1081 -13.59 19.03 -11.30
CA LEU A 1081 -12.61 19.98 -10.77
C LEU A 1081 -11.62 19.31 -9.82
N GLU A 1082 -12.09 18.45 -8.91
CA GLU A 1082 -11.24 17.66 -8.00
C GLU A 1082 -10.28 16.75 -8.80
N LEU A 1083 -10.78 16.03 -9.80
CA LEU A 1083 -9.96 15.20 -10.69
C LEU A 1083 -8.92 16.02 -11.46
N ARG A 1084 -9.28 17.21 -11.94
CA ARG A 1084 -8.35 18.09 -12.67
C ARG A 1084 -7.26 18.64 -11.75
N ARG A 1085 -7.62 19.03 -10.52
CA ARG A 1085 -6.67 19.43 -9.47
C ARG A 1085 -5.75 18.28 -9.06
N ALA A 1086 -6.26 17.05 -9.00
CA ALA A 1086 -5.47 15.87 -8.65
C ALA A 1086 -4.33 15.59 -9.66
N ARG A 1087 -4.50 15.98 -10.92
CA ARG A 1087 -3.52 15.82 -12.01
C ARG A 1087 -2.21 16.55 -11.71
N VAL A 1088 -2.26 17.66 -10.97
CA VAL A 1088 -1.08 18.46 -10.65
C VAL A 1088 -0.53 18.17 -9.26
N ILE A 1089 -0.98 17.10 -8.60
CA ILE A 1089 -0.36 16.63 -7.36
C ILE A 1089 0.97 15.95 -7.73
N PRO A 1090 2.13 16.45 -7.25
CA PRO A 1090 3.40 15.76 -7.46
C PRO A 1090 3.42 14.40 -6.76
N ALA A 1091 4.02 13.39 -7.38
CA ALA A 1091 4.14 12.06 -6.80
C ALA A 1091 4.92 12.08 -5.47
N VAL A 1092 5.94 12.94 -5.36
CA VAL A 1092 6.64 13.17 -4.09
C VAL A 1092 5.70 13.59 -2.95
N ASP A 1093 4.73 14.47 -3.24
CA ASP A 1093 3.78 14.95 -2.24
C ASP A 1093 2.75 13.88 -1.86
N TYR A 1094 2.34 13.06 -2.82
CA TYR A 1094 1.54 11.87 -2.54
C TYR A 1094 2.28 10.89 -1.61
N LEU A 1095 3.59 10.66 -1.85
CA LEU A 1095 4.41 9.84 -0.95
C LEU A 1095 4.56 10.47 0.45
N GLN A 1096 4.73 11.79 0.57
CA GLN A 1096 4.75 12.45 1.88
C GLN A 1096 3.40 12.32 2.61
N ALA A 1097 2.27 12.38 1.90
CA ALA A 1097 0.96 12.11 2.48
C ALA A 1097 0.84 10.66 2.98
N GLN A 1098 1.36 9.67 2.23
CA GLN A 1098 1.39 8.27 2.68
C GLN A 1098 2.35 8.03 3.87
N ARG A 1099 3.45 8.78 3.99
CA ARG A 1099 4.30 8.79 5.19
C ARG A 1099 3.60 9.41 6.40
N ALA A 1100 2.89 10.52 6.20
CA ALA A 1100 2.08 11.14 7.25
C ALA A 1100 0.98 10.18 7.72
N ARG A 1101 0.38 9.42 6.80
CA ARG A 1101 -0.52 8.31 7.10
C ARG A 1101 0.17 7.21 7.91
N GLY A 1102 1.39 6.80 7.54
CA GLY A 1102 2.19 5.83 8.28
C GLY A 1102 2.41 6.25 9.74
N ARG A 1103 2.74 7.52 9.97
CA ARG A 1103 2.84 8.11 11.30
C ARG A 1103 1.51 8.11 12.05
N LEU A 1104 0.40 8.49 11.39
CA LEU A 1104 -0.94 8.43 11.98
C LEU A 1104 -1.28 7.01 12.44
N ILE A 1105 -1.01 5.99 11.60
CA ILE A 1105 -1.24 4.58 11.95
C ILE A 1105 -0.46 4.19 13.20
N GLN A 1106 0.82 4.56 13.27
CA GLN A 1106 1.66 4.25 14.43
C GLN A 1106 1.12 4.91 15.71
N GLU A 1107 0.83 6.22 15.67
CA GLU A 1107 0.36 6.97 16.83
C GLU A 1107 -1.02 6.48 17.30
N VAL A 1108 -1.93 6.21 16.35
CA VAL A 1108 -3.24 5.63 16.66
C VAL A 1108 -3.06 4.25 17.29
N ARG A 1109 -2.21 3.37 16.74
CA ARG A 1109 -1.89 2.06 17.33
C ARG A 1109 -1.36 2.19 18.77
N GLU A 1110 -0.44 3.11 19.01
CA GLU A 1110 0.13 3.37 20.34
C GLU A 1110 -0.89 3.97 21.32
N SER A 1111 -1.91 4.68 20.83
CA SER A 1111 -2.98 5.25 21.65
C SER A 1111 -4.01 4.21 22.13
N PHE A 1112 -4.11 3.05 21.48
CA PHE A 1112 -5.04 1.98 21.88
C PHE A 1112 -4.58 1.29 23.18
N THR A 1113 -5.12 1.75 24.30
CA THR A 1113 -4.97 1.12 25.63
C THR A 1113 -6.20 0.31 26.05
N VAL A 1114 -7.18 0.17 25.15
CA VAL A 1114 -8.49 -0.47 25.35
C VAL A 1114 -8.75 -1.47 24.21
N ASP A 1115 -9.64 -2.43 24.43
CA ASP A 1115 -9.96 -3.47 23.44
C ASP A 1115 -10.84 -2.94 22.29
N ALA A 1116 -11.64 -1.91 22.56
CA ALA A 1116 -12.52 -1.22 21.62
C ALA A 1116 -12.90 0.16 22.18
N PHE A 1117 -13.50 1.04 21.37
CA PHE A 1117 -14.11 2.27 21.86
C PHE A 1117 -15.44 2.60 21.19
N ILE A 1118 -16.26 3.42 21.86
CA ILE A 1118 -17.57 3.90 21.39
C ILE A 1118 -17.48 5.40 21.07
N GLY A 1119 -18.08 5.81 19.95
CA GLY A 1119 -18.20 7.21 19.54
C GLY A 1119 -19.14 7.41 18.36
N ASN A 1120 -19.27 8.64 17.86
CA ASN A 1120 -20.16 8.93 16.74
C ASN A 1120 -19.60 8.36 15.41
N ALA A 1121 -20.38 7.50 14.75
CA ALA A 1121 -20.03 6.88 13.47
C ALA A 1121 -20.02 7.84 12.27
N THR A 1122 -20.58 9.04 12.43
CA THR A 1122 -20.76 10.07 11.37
C THR A 1122 -19.94 11.33 11.61
N ASP A 1123 -19.05 11.31 12.61
CA ASP A 1123 -18.07 12.37 12.80
C ASP A 1123 -16.94 12.25 11.78
N TRP A 1124 -16.69 13.33 11.04
CA TRP A 1124 -15.83 13.29 9.87
C TRP A 1124 -14.36 13.00 10.19
N GLU A 1125 -13.87 13.49 11.34
CA GLU A 1125 -12.50 13.21 11.77
C GLU A 1125 -12.33 11.71 12.08
N LYS A 1126 -13.28 11.12 12.81
CA LYS A 1126 -13.28 9.67 13.09
C LYS A 1126 -13.47 8.81 11.84
N VAL A 1127 -14.32 9.24 10.90
CA VAL A 1127 -14.47 8.56 9.60
C VAL A 1127 -13.15 8.61 8.83
N SER A 1128 -12.44 9.75 8.87
CA SER A 1128 -11.15 9.92 8.19
C SER A 1128 -10.07 9.04 8.81
N VAL A 1129 -9.87 9.12 10.13
CA VAL A 1129 -8.91 8.29 10.87
C VAL A 1129 -9.24 6.80 10.72
N GLY A 1130 -10.51 6.42 10.89
CA GLY A 1130 -10.98 5.04 10.77
C GLY A 1130 -10.71 4.43 9.39
N ASN A 1131 -10.80 5.21 8.32
CA ASN A 1131 -10.50 4.73 6.97
C ASN A 1131 -9.01 4.72 6.64
N LEU A 1132 -8.26 5.76 7.04
CA LEU A 1132 -6.80 5.84 6.87
C LEU A 1132 -6.06 4.73 7.61
N VAL A 1133 -6.52 4.43 8.82
CA VAL A 1133 -5.93 3.43 9.72
C VAL A 1133 -6.62 2.07 9.58
N GLY A 1134 -7.59 1.95 8.67
CA GLY A 1134 -8.29 0.70 8.35
C GLY A 1134 -8.91 -0.04 9.54
N MET A 1135 -9.29 0.69 10.59
CA MET A 1135 -10.01 0.16 11.75
C MET A 1135 -11.41 -0.30 11.35
N PRO A 1136 -11.95 -1.41 11.87
CA PRO A 1136 -13.34 -1.75 11.70
C PRO A 1136 -14.27 -0.81 12.50
N VAL A 1137 -15.51 -0.66 12.04
CA VAL A 1137 -16.59 -0.02 12.82
C VAL A 1137 -17.91 -0.72 12.59
N MET A 1138 -18.60 -1.01 13.69
CA MET A 1138 -20.01 -1.40 13.72
C MET A 1138 -20.87 -0.16 13.92
N VAL A 1139 -21.77 0.12 12.96
CA VAL A 1139 -22.83 1.12 13.14
C VAL A 1139 -24.06 0.42 13.65
N VAL A 1140 -24.58 0.88 14.79
CA VAL A 1140 -25.70 0.24 15.48
C VAL A 1140 -26.80 1.26 15.74
N PRO A 1141 -28.08 0.96 15.39
CA PRO A 1141 -29.22 1.79 15.80
C PRO A 1141 -29.42 1.76 17.31
N VAL A 1142 -29.44 2.93 17.93
CA VAL A 1142 -29.58 3.10 19.39
C VAL A 1142 -30.83 3.86 19.79
N GLY A 1143 -31.52 4.50 18.86
CA GLY A 1143 -32.71 5.27 19.19
C GLY A 1143 -33.41 5.89 17.99
N PHE A 1144 -34.47 6.65 18.27
CA PHE A 1144 -35.20 7.44 17.29
C PHE A 1144 -35.56 8.80 17.87
N SER A 1145 -35.43 9.86 17.07
CA SER A 1145 -35.81 11.23 17.43
C SER A 1145 -37.02 11.71 16.62
N SER A 1146 -37.73 12.70 17.17
CA SER A 1146 -38.87 13.33 16.51
C SER A 1146 -38.43 14.21 15.33
N ILE A 1147 -39.24 14.27 14.28
CA ILE A 1147 -39.06 15.21 13.16
C ILE A 1147 -39.73 16.55 13.46
N GLU A 1148 -39.17 17.65 12.95
CA GLU A 1148 -39.79 18.96 13.01
C GLU A 1148 -41.03 18.99 12.10
N ASN A 1149 -42.17 19.48 12.60
CA ASN A 1149 -43.46 19.51 11.89
C ASN A 1149 -43.88 18.13 11.31
N PRO A 1150 -44.13 17.11 12.15
CA PRO A 1150 -44.57 15.81 11.66
C PRO A 1150 -45.85 15.96 10.84
N PRO A 1151 -45.95 15.34 9.64
CA PRO A 1151 -47.22 15.32 8.92
C PRO A 1151 -48.28 14.61 9.80
N SER A 1152 -49.57 14.90 9.56
CA SER A 1152 -50.76 14.54 10.39
C SER A 1152 -50.59 13.41 11.41
N ASN A 1153 -51.20 13.53 12.60
CA ASN A 1153 -51.07 12.65 13.80
C ASN A 1153 -51.03 11.10 13.64
N ASP A 1154 -51.29 10.51 12.47
CA ASP A 1154 -51.36 9.06 12.23
C ASP A 1154 -50.10 8.42 11.59
N ILE A 1155 -49.03 9.15 11.27
CA ILE A 1155 -47.82 8.57 10.62
C ILE A 1155 -46.61 8.41 11.56
N ARG A 1156 -45.96 7.23 11.52
CA ARG A 1156 -44.81 6.86 12.39
C ARG A 1156 -43.44 7.44 11.95
N ARG A 1157 -43.38 8.56 11.23
CA ARG A 1157 -42.10 9.12 10.69
C ARG A 1157 -41.17 9.62 11.79
N ARG A 1158 -39.88 9.28 11.70
CA ARG A 1158 -38.84 9.54 12.72
C ARG A 1158 -37.47 9.70 12.08
N ARG A 1159 -36.54 10.33 12.81
CA ARG A 1159 -35.09 10.24 12.53
C ARG A 1159 -34.46 9.15 13.39
N THR A 1160 -33.41 8.54 12.88
CA THR A 1160 -32.66 7.48 13.55
C THR A 1160 -31.51 8.08 14.35
N VAL A 1161 -31.21 7.47 15.50
CA VAL A 1161 -30.02 7.77 16.31
C VAL A 1161 -29.17 6.51 16.32
N THR A 1162 -27.88 6.65 16.04
CA THR A 1162 -26.94 5.52 15.93
C THR A 1162 -25.64 5.82 16.68
N THR A 1163 -24.90 4.76 16.98
CA THR A 1163 -23.53 4.85 17.53
C THR A 1163 -22.56 4.06 16.66
N GLY A 1164 -21.28 4.38 16.75
CA GLY A 1164 -20.18 3.57 16.23
C GLY A 1164 -19.47 2.81 17.35
N ILE A 1165 -19.17 1.54 17.12
CA ILE A 1165 -18.28 0.72 17.95
C ILE A 1165 -17.05 0.39 17.11
N TYR A 1166 -15.91 0.94 17.51
CA TYR A 1166 -14.63 0.81 16.81
C TYR A 1166 -13.74 -0.17 17.57
N ALA A 1167 -12.98 -0.98 16.84
CA ALA A 1167 -11.96 -1.85 17.41
C ALA A 1167 -10.63 -1.65 16.67
N PRO A 1168 -9.49 -2.08 17.25
CA PRO A 1168 -8.25 -2.23 16.50
C PRO A 1168 -8.46 -3.09 15.24
N PRO A 1169 -7.69 -2.86 14.16
CA PRO A 1169 -7.66 -3.77 13.03
C PRO A 1169 -7.45 -5.24 13.46
N GLN A 1170 -8.06 -6.17 12.72
CA GLN A 1170 -8.18 -7.62 13.03
C GLN A 1170 -9.03 -7.98 14.27
N HIS A 1171 -9.56 -6.99 14.98
CA HIS A 1171 -10.43 -7.19 16.14
C HIS A 1171 -11.91 -6.92 15.82
N ASP A 1172 -12.32 -7.09 14.56
CA ASP A 1172 -13.71 -6.98 14.08
C ASP A 1172 -14.68 -7.79 14.97
N HIS A 1173 -14.24 -8.94 15.46
CA HIS A 1173 -15.00 -9.84 16.31
C HIS A 1173 -15.36 -9.23 17.68
N ILE A 1174 -14.52 -8.33 18.21
CA ILE A 1174 -14.79 -7.59 19.45
C ILE A 1174 -15.91 -6.55 19.20
N ALA A 1175 -15.81 -5.77 18.12
CA ALA A 1175 -16.84 -4.80 17.75
C ALA A 1175 -18.20 -5.48 17.51
N LEU A 1176 -18.20 -6.64 16.83
CA LEU A 1176 -19.39 -7.47 16.62
C LEU A 1176 -19.98 -7.98 17.93
N ALA A 1177 -19.16 -8.55 18.83
CA ALA A 1177 -19.62 -9.07 20.12
C ALA A 1177 -20.25 -7.98 21.01
N LEU A 1178 -19.66 -6.79 21.05
CA LEU A 1178 -20.22 -5.64 21.77
C LEU A 1178 -21.55 -5.17 21.16
N ALA A 1179 -21.64 -5.12 19.84
CA ALA A 1179 -22.89 -4.80 19.13
C ALA A 1179 -23.99 -5.82 19.42
N MET A 1180 -23.68 -7.12 19.40
CA MET A 1180 -24.60 -8.21 19.77
C MET A 1180 -25.06 -8.07 21.23
N ALA A 1181 -24.14 -7.78 22.15
CA ALA A 1181 -24.46 -7.58 23.56
C ALA A 1181 -25.45 -6.43 23.77
N TYR A 1182 -25.23 -5.30 23.09
CA TYR A 1182 -26.14 -4.16 23.10
C TYR A 1182 -27.50 -4.51 22.48
N GLN A 1183 -27.51 -5.14 21.30
CA GLN A 1183 -28.74 -5.55 20.62
C GLN A 1183 -29.53 -6.58 21.42
N SER A 1184 -28.88 -7.46 22.19
CA SER A 1184 -29.57 -8.42 23.07
C SER A 1184 -30.32 -7.75 24.23
N ALA A 1185 -29.94 -6.53 24.62
CA ALA A 1185 -30.56 -5.76 25.70
C ALA A 1185 -31.67 -4.82 25.20
N THR A 1186 -31.71 -4.55 23.90
CA THR A 1186 -32.56 -3.52 23.29
C THR A 1186 -33.37 -4.08 22.12
N ASN A 1187 -34.27 -3.28 21.57
CA ASN A 1187 -35.07 -3.68 20.40
C ASN A 1187 -35.07 -2.61 19.28
N HIS A 1188 -34.12 -1.65 19.29
CA HIS A 1188 -34.06 -0.59 18.29
C HIS A 1188 -33.87 -1.15 16.87
N HIS A 1189 -32.95 -2.09 16.72
CA HIS A 1189 -32.67 -2.81 15.47
C HIS A 1189 -33.84 -3.71 15.00
N LYS A 1190 -34.86 -3.98 15.84
CA LYS A 1190 -36.07 -4.72 15.47
C LYS A 1190 -37.23 -3.82 15.04
N GLN A 1191 -37.12 -2.50 15.23
CA GLN A 1191 -38.16 -1.57 14.81
C GLN A 1191 -38.24 -1.49 13.28
N ARG A 1192 -39.47 -1.43 12.76
CA ARG A 1192 -39.75 -1.42 11.31
C ARG A 1192 -40.09 -0.02 10.82
N PRO A 1193 -39.55 0.42 9.67
CA PRO A 1193 -39.85 1.73 9.12
C PRO A 1193 -41.35 1.91 8.79
N PRO A 1194 -41.87 3.14 8.81
CA PRO A 1194 -43.24 3.49 8.42
C PRO A 1194 -43.54 3.24 6.94
N ILE A 1195 -42.54 2.90 6.11
CA ILE A 1195 -42.79 2.59 4.70
C ILE A 1195 -43.75 1.42 4.50
N ASP A 1196 -43.83 0.50 5.46
CA ASP A 1196 -44.82 -0.59 5.46
C ASP A 1196 -46.26 -0.08 5.70
N ASP A 1197 -46.41 1.14 6.24
CA ASP A 1197 -47.71 1.80 6.45
C ASP A 1197 -48.23 2.47 5.16
N LEU A 1198 -47.41 2.57 4.12
CA LEU A 1198 -47.80 3.21 2.86
C LEU A 1198 -48.76 2.32 2.06
N GLY A 1199 -49.94 2.85 1.77
CA GLY A 1199 -50.89 2.29 0.82
C GLY A 1199 -50.41 2.44 -0.63
N PRO A 1200 -50.93 1.63 -1.58
CA PRO A 1200 -50.52 1.67 -2.99
C PRO A 1200 -50.75 3.03 -3.69
N ASP A 1201 -51.57 3.91 -3.10
CA ASP A 1201 -51.96 5.21 -3.66
C ASP A 1201 -51.47 6.41 -2.82
N ASP A 1202 -50.61 6.19 -1.82
CA ASP A 1202 -50.14 7.28 -0.96
C ASP A 1202 -49.31 8.30 -1.73
N LYS A 1203 -49.83 9.52 -1.83
CA LYS A 1203 -49.16 10.64 -2.49
C LYS A 1203 -48.11 11.24 -1.56
N ILE A 1204 -46.88 11.31 -2.05
CA ILE A 1204 -45.81 12.07 -1.38
C ILE A 1204 -46.18 13.55 -1.49
N SER A 1205 -46.60 14.14 -0.37
CA SER A 1205 -47.13 15.50 -0.33
C SER A 1205 -46.12 16.56 -0.73
N HIS A 1206 -44.83 16.36 -0.43
CA HIS A 1206 -43.77 17.36 -0.59
C HIS A 1206 -42.48 16.75 -1.19
N ALA A 1207 -41.75 17.55 -1.98
CA ALA A 1207 -40.38 17.19 -2.37
C ALA A 1207 -39.51 17.12 -1.10
N PRO A 1208 -38.57 16.17 -1.00
CA PRO A 1208 -37.67 16.07 0.15
C PRO A 1208 -36.96 17.40 0.43
N SER A 1209 -36.70 17.72 1.70
CA SER A 1209 -35.95 18.94 2.05
C SER A 1209 -34.45 18.75 1.79
N ASP A 1210 -33.82 19.66 1.04
CA ASP A 1210 -32.37 19.70 0.78
C ASP A 1210 -31.52 20.13 1.99
N THR A 1211 -32.02 19.98 3.23
CA THR A 1211 -31.27 20.37 4.44
C THR A 1211 -30.18 19.36 4.75
N TYR A 1212 -29.12 19.40 3.95
CA TYR A 1212 -27.82 18.87 4.33
C TYR A 1212 -26.97 20.03 4.80
N PRO A 1213 -26.26 19.92 5.94
CA PRO A 1213 -25.02 20.66 6.02
C PRO A 1213 -24.20 20.19 4.81
N PRO A 1214 -23.76 21.08 3.90
CA PRO A 1214 -22.84 20.67 2.86
C PRO A 1214 -21.66 19.95 3.52
N ARG A 1215 -20.97 19.05 2.80
CA ARG A 1215 -19.61 18.66 3.18
C ARG A 1215 -18.81 19.94 3.34
N GLN A 1216 -18.76 20.48 4.54
CA GLN A 1216 -17.90 21.60 4.84
C GLN A 1216 -16.54 20.97 4.93
N LEU A 1217 -15.81 21.04 3.81
CA LEU A 1217 -14.36 21.05 3.87
C LEU A 1217 -14.03 22.04 4.97
N ARG A 1218 -13.48 21.56 6.10
CA ARG A 1218 -12.64 22.44 6.92
C ARG A 1218 -11.48 22.79 6.02
N VAL A 1219 -11.68 23.78 5.15
CA VAL A 1219 -10.57 24.52 4.56
C VAL A 1219 -9.74 24.92 5.78
N VAL A 1220 -8.44 24.68 5.70
CA VAL A 1220 -7.45 25.11 6.67
C VAL A 1220 -7.46 26.65 6.72
N LYS A 1221 -8.54 27.24 7.22
CA LYS A 1221 -8.74 28.69 7.37
C LYS A 1221 -8.41 29.13 8.79
N ASP A 1222 -8.28 28.18 9.73
CA ASP A 1222 -8.07 28.49 11.14
C ASP A 1222 -6.62 28.40 11.63
N THR A 1223 -5.64 28.03 10.78
CA THR A 1223 -4.22 28.23 11.13
C THR A 1223 -3.85 29.72 11.22
N HIS A 1224 -4.57 30.60 10.51
CA HIS A 1224 -4.37 32.04 10.64
C HIS A 1224 -4.95 32.66 11.92
N LYS A 1225 -5.99 32.05 12.51
CA LYS A 1225 -6.57 32.54 13.78
C LYS A 1225 -5.86 31.98 15.01
N GLU A 1226 -5.38 30.74 14.96
CA GLU A 1226 -4.62 30.15 16.08
C GLU A 1226 -3.18 30.65 16.18
N MET A 1227 -2.55 31.07 15.07
CA MET A 1227 -1.27 31.79 15.12
C MET A 1227 -1.37 33.20 15.73
N ILE A 1228 -2.58 33.76 15.85
CA ILE A 1228 -2.81 35.03 16.55
C ILE A 1228 -3.10 34.79 18.05
N ALA A 1229 -3.59 33.59 18.42
CA ALA A 1229 -3.88 33.21 19.81
C ALA A 1229 -2.64 32.70 20.56
N TYR A 1230 -1.69 32.08 19.89
CA TYR A 1230 -0.37 31.74 20.45
C TYR A 1230 0.67 32.72 19.95
N GLY A 1231 0.97 33.74 20.75
CA GLY A 1231 1.95 34.77 20.45
C GLY A 1231 3.35 34.22 20.16
N ILE A 1232 3.59 33.82 18.91
CA ILE A 1232 4.92 33.62 18.34
C ILE A 1232 5.39 34.99 17.86
N ILE A 1233 6.13 35.65 18.74
CA ILE A 1233 6.90 36.84 18.40
C ILE A 1233 8.05 36.41 17.50
N ILE A 1234 8.00 36.77 16.22
CA ILE A 1234 9.17 36.83 15.34
C ILE A 1234 10.18 37.79 16.00
N PRO A 1235 11.46 37.40 16.22
CA PRO A 1235 12.42 38.24 16.90
C PRO A 1235 12.84 39.37 15.97
N THR A 1236 12.25 40.55 16.13
CA THR A 1236 12.87 41.79 15.68
C THR A 1236 13.40 42.52 16.90
N ALA A 1237 14.73 42.57 16.97
CA ALA A 1237 15.46 43.30 17.99
C ALA A 1237 15.17 44.80 17.86
N ALA A 1238 14.38 45.37 18.77
CA ALA A 1238 14.59 46.71 19.31
C ALA A 1238 13.61 46.98 20.48
N THR A 1239 14.17 47.47 21.59
CA THR A 1239 13.50 48.19 22.69
C THR A 1239 12.51 47.43 23.60
N ARG A 1240 13.07 46.86 24.68
CA ARG A 1240 12.40 46.71 25.97
C ARG A 1240 12.09 48.09 26.57
N ARG A 1241 10.84 48.38 26.93
CA ARG A 1241 10.40 48.93 28.25
C ARG A 1241 8.91 49.33 28.23
N THR A 1242 8.32 49.22 29.41
CA THR A 1242 7.05 49.78 29.93
C THR A 1242 5.74 48.99 29.78
N CYS A 1243 5.17 48.75 30.97
CA CYS A 1243 3.75 48.59 31.34
C CYS A 1243 3.09 47.20 31.29
N ARG A 1244 3.28 46.47 32.41
CA ARG A 1244 2.20 45.72 33.10
C ARG A 1244 1.03 46.67 33.41
N HIS A 1245 -0.21 46.27 33.17
CA HIS A 1245 -1.39 46.35 34.07
C HIS A 1245 -2.69 46.02 33.32
N SER A 1246 -3.65 45.43 34.04
CA SER A 1246 -5.07 45.15 33.74
C SER A 1246 -5.43 43.96 32.82
N TRP A 1247 -5.42 42.76 33.42
CA TRP A 1247 -6.38 41.68 33.14
C TRP A 1247 -7.30 41.58 34.36
N ALA A 1248 -8.48 42.23 34.29
CA ALA A 1248 -9.62 42.00 35.17
C ALA A 1248 -10.85 42.70 34.55
N GLN A 1249 -12.02 42.03 34.60
CA GLN A 1249 -13.33 42.41 34.03
C GLN A 1249 -13.45 42.03 32.53
N TYR A 1250 -14.36 41.17 32.07
CA TYR A 1250 -15.74 40.87 32.48
C TYR A 1250 -16.10 39.43 32.05
N GLN A 1251 -16.56 38.61 33.00
CA GLN A 1251 -17.49 37.50 32.73
C GLN A 1251 -18.93 38.04 32.82
N GLU A 1252 -19.86 37.29 32.23
CA GLU A 1252 -21.33 37.43 32.25
C GLU A 1252 -21.95 38.34 31.18
N THR A 1253 -22.58 37.72 30.18
CA THR A 1253 -24.04 37.53 30.18
C THR A 1253 -24.50 36.70 28.97
N HIS A 1254 -25.23 35.61 29.24
CA HIS A 1254 -26.13 34.96 28.29
C HIS A 1254 -27.32 35.89 28.02
N THR A 1255 -27.76 36.05 26.76
CA THR A 1255 -29.20 36.09 26.42
C THR A 1255 -29.43 35.73 24.95
N ILE A 1256 -30.39 34.82 24.79
CA ILE A 1256 -31.12 34.36 23.61
C ILE A 1256 -31.46 35.48 22.60
N VAL A 1257 -31.17 35.26 21.31
CA VAL A 1257 -32.11 35.33 20.16
C VAL A 1257 -31.63 34.34 19.10
#